data_AF-A0A9W5QB73-F1
#
_entry.id   AF-A0A9W5QB73-F1
#
_cell.length_a   1.000
_cell.length_b   1.000
_cell.length_c   1.000
_cell.angle_alpha   90.00
_cell.angle_beta   90.00
_cell.angle_gamma   90.00
#
_symmetry.space_group_name_H-M   'P 1'
#
loop_
_entity.id
_entity.type
_entity.pdbx_description
1 polymer ?
#
loop_
_entity_poly.entity_id
_entity_poly.type
_entity_poly.pdbx_seq_one_letter_code
_entity_poly.pdbx_strand_id
1 'polypeptide(L)'
;MRTPSGILHVVDFKTDQIVAAIQPQDYWDDKRQWEIKNNVDMLDFTVFDGTTHSATLQQQNLVLKEVRDGRIVPYVIRETEKNSDNRSITTYASGAWVQIAKSGIIKPQRIEGETVNKYIDMALVGMKWKRGKTDYAGFHTMTIDEFIDPLTFLKKIASLFKLEIQYRVEVQGSQIIGWYVDMIQRRGRDTGKEIELGKDLIGVTRIEHSRDICTALVGFVKGEGDNVITIESINRGLPYIVDNDAFQRWNERGKHKFGFYTPETEELNMTPERLMTLMEIELKKRVNSSVSYEVEAQSIGRIFGLAHELINEGDTIRIKDTGFTPKLYLEARVIAGDESFTDPTQDKYVFGDYREITDPNEELRKIYNRILSKFGEKQEMLDQLDKLVKEANETASSAKKESEAAKTLAEKVQENIKNNTVEIIEAKNPPTTGLKPNKTLWRDMSNGKPGILKIWTGTAWESVVPDVESVKKETLNQVNKDIEATKTELNQKVKEAQNQATGQFNEVQEGLQGVSRTITNIENKQGEINKKVTQFEQDSNGFKTSIESLTKKDNDISNTLHTVEQTVEGTKKTISDVQQTTSELKQKTTEMKEEAGKISEKLQSVEKKVNNDKSGGRNLLLKSNVKYEKTDYLINQYNSTENFSTGEEYTFVMKGSVPQGQKFGIWQNGGSSNVGYATSVYANGITYVTFKAVAATSGNERKLSLYNYPSSTTKSIVEWVALYKGNKPQDWTAPPEEQVTTDEFTQKTTEITKSVDGIKETITKVENNQNGFDKRVATVEKDATTIKQNVSFIQNTQTEQGRQLQEAKAGWENTAKALQGKVELKQVEDYVAGFKIPELKQIVDKNKQDLLGELANKLATEQFNQKMTMIDNRFTINEEGINAAAKKKEVYTIEQANGQFAKDSYVRDMETRLQLTEKGVSLS
;
A
#
# COMPACT_ATOMS: atom_id res chain seq x y z
N MET A 1 -19.15 19.07 -13.38
CA MET A 1 -19.02 18.61 -14.77
C MET A 1 -19.70 19.61 -15.66
N ARG A 2 -19.16 19.85 -16.85
CA ARG A 2 -19.78 20.73 -17.85
C ARG A 2 -20.87 19.93 -18.56
N THR A 3 -22.05 20.51 -18.74
CA THR A 3 -23.10 19.90 -19.57
C THR A 3 -22.64 19.93 -21.03
N PRO A 4 -22.62 18.79 -21.74
CA PRO A 4 -22.29 18.78 -23.16
C PRO A 4 -23.24 19.68 -23.96
N SER A 5 -22.73 20.30 -25.02
CA SER A 5 -23.54 21.17 -25.90
C SER A 5 -24.68 20.44 -26.61
N GLY A 6 -24.51 19.14 -26.89
CA GLY A 6 -25.43 18.34 -27.71
C GLY A 6 -25.32 18.61 -29.22
N ILE A 7 -24.54 19.60 -29.64
CA ILE A 7 -24.37 19.91 -31.07
C ILE A 7 -23.56 18.80 -31.73
N LEU A 8 -24.07 18.26 -32.85
CA LEU A 8 -23.37 17.28 -33.67
C LEU A 8 -22.73 17.98 -34.87
N HIS A 9 -21.40 17.97 -34.97
CA HIS A 9 -20.70 18.60 -36.09
C HIS A 9 -20.39 17.56 -37.16
N VAL A 10 -20.85 17.77 -38.39
CA VAL A 10 -20.54 16.88 -39.52
C VAL A 10 -19.28 17.38 -40.22
N VAL A 11 -18.32 16.49 -40.40
CA VAL A 11 -17.02 16.76 -41.03
C VAL A 11 -16.91 15.98 -42.33
N ASP A 12 -16.52 16.68 -43.39
CA ASP A 12 -16.24 16.07 -44.68
C ASP A 12 -14.94 15.24 -44.59
N PHE A 13 -15.02 13.96 -44.97
CA PHE A 13 -13.91 13.02 -44.79
C PHE A 13 -12.69 13.30 -45.67
N LYS A 14 -12.84 14.09 -46.74
CA LYS A 14 -11.76 14.43 -47.67
C LYS A 14 -11.00 15.67 -47.23
N THR A 15 -11.71 16.62 -46.63
CA THR A 15 -11.17 17.95 -46.30
C THR A 15 -10.89 18.13 -44.81
N ASP A 16 -11.39 17.25 -43.95
CA ASP A 16 -11.38 17.39 -42.47
C ASP A 16 -12.01 18.72 -41.98
N GLN A 17 -12.87 19.34 -42.81
CA GLN A 17 -13.60 20.57 -42.48
C GLN A 17 -15.00 20.26 -41.97
N ILE A 18 -15.42 21.00 -40.95
CA ILE A 18 -16.81 21.00 -40.49
C ILE A 18 -17.67 21.63 -41.58
N VAL A 19 -18.57 20.83 -42.16
CA VAL A 19 -19.48 21.24 -43.24
C VAL A 19 -20.92 21.47 -42.76
N ALA A 20 -21.25 21.00 -41.56
CA ALA A 20 -22.55 21.20 -40.94
C ALA A 20 -22.48 21.12 -39.41
N ALA A 21 -23.43 21.76 -38.73
CA ALA A 21 -23.61 21.68 -37.29
C ALA A 21 -25.10 21.47 -37.00
N ILE A 22 -25.46 20.26 -36.59
CA ILE A 22 -26.84 19.85 -36.30
C ILE A 22 -27.12 20.20 -34.85
N GLN A 23 -28.13 21.04 -34.61
CA GLN A 23 -28.49 21.45 -33.26
C GLN A 23 -29.33 20.38 -32.56
N PRO A 24 -29.37 20.35 -31.21
CA PRO A 24 -30.17 19.39 -30.45
C PRO A 24 -31.65 19.31 -30.83
N GLN A 25 -32.25 20.41 -31.28
CA GLN A 25 -33.64 20.45 -31.75
C GLN A 25 -33.86 19.86 -33.15
N ASP A 26 -32.79 19.63 -33.91
CA ASP A 26 -32.82 19.20 -35.31
C ASP A 26 -32.55 17.69 -35.47
N TYR A 27 -32.36 16.96 -34.38
CA TYR A 27 -32.22 15.50 -34.36
C TYR A 27 -33.00 14.88 -33.20
N TRP A 28 -33.35 13.61 -33.34
CA TRP A 28 -34.04 12.81 -32.31
C TRP A 28 -33.59 11.35 -32.38
N ASP A 29 -34.10 10.51 -31.48
CA ASP A 29 -33.70 9.10 -31.32
C ASP A 29 -32.17 8.93 -31.21
N ASP A 30 -31.48 9.90 -30.60
CA ASP A 30 -30.03 9.80 -30.47
C ASP A 30 -29.65 8.79 -29.39
N LYS A 31 -28.77 7.86 -29.75
CA LYS A 31 -28.28 6.81 -28.88
C LYS A 31 -26.79 6.65 -29.05
N ARG A 32 -26.04 7.01 -28.02
CA ARG A 32 -24.64 6.68 -27.88
C ARG A 32 -24.51 5.39 -27.07
N GLN A 33 -23.89 4.36 -27.64
CA GLN A 33 -23.59 3.11 -26.93
C GLN A 33 -22.08 3.01 -26.72
N TRP A 34 -21.62 2.97 -25.47
CA TRP A 34 -20.19 2.90 -25.15
C TRP A 34 -19.85 1.75 -24.19
N GLU A 35 -18.64 1.21 -24.31
CA GLU A 35 -18.12 0.08 -23.52
C GLU A 35 -16.59 0.19 -23.39
N ILE A 36 -16.08 0.14 -22.14
CA ILE A 36 -14.68 0.46 -21.83
C ILE A 36 -13.70 -0.65 -22.26
N LYS A 37 -14.01 -1.92 -21.97
CA LYS A 37 -13.10 -3.07 -22.12
C LYS A 37 -12.61 -3.23 -23.56
N ASN A 38 -13.51 -3.16 -24.54
CA ASN A 38 -13.18 -3.31 -25.95
C ASN A 38 -13.10 -1.98 -26.69
N ASN A 39 -13.29 -0.85 -26.00
CA ASN A 39 -13.41 0.48 -26.57
C ASN A 39 -14.45 0.55 -27.69
N VAL A 40 -15.65 0.03 -27.41
CA VAL A 40 -16.81 0.22 -28.30
C VAL A 40 -17.40 1.59 -28.00
N ASP A 41 -17.67 2.36 -29.06
CA ASP A 41 -18.44 3.59 -28.98
C ASP A 41 -19.18 3.75 -30.31
N MET A 42 -20.50 3.80 -30.26
CA MET A 42 -21.35 3.98 -31.42
C MET A 42 -22.31 5.12 -31.15
N LEU A 43 -22.70 5.81 -32.21
CA LEU A 43 -23.64 6.92 -32.14
C LEU A 43 -24.64 6.78 -33.28
N ASP A 44 -25.89 6.56 -32.92
CA ASP A 44 -27.01 6.53 -33.84
C ASP A 44 -27.89 7.75 -33.56
N PHE A 45 -28.49 8.34 -34.59
CA PHE A 45 -29.42 9.46 -34.46
C PHE A 45 -30.24 9.66 -35.74
N THR A 46 -31.38 10.32 -35.63
CA THR A 46 -32.30 10.57 -36.74
C THR A 46 -32.48 12.06 -37.00
N VAL A 47 -32.53 12.46 -38.27
CA VAL A 47 -32.84 13.83 -38.72
C VAL A 47 -33.92 13.83 -39.80
N PHE A 48 -34.50 15.00 -40.10
CA PHE A 48 -35.40 15.14 -41.26
C PHE A 48 -34.63 15.07 -42.60
N ASP A 49 -35.17 14.30 -43.54
CA ASP A 49 -34.69 14.25 -44.93
C ASP A 49 -35.01 15.57 -45.65
N GLY A 50 -34.13 15.97 -46.59
CA GLY A 50 -34.27 17.21 -47.37
C GLY A 50 -33.83 18.50 -46.66
N THR A 51 -33.18 18.42 -45.50
CA THR A 51 -32.55 19.57 -44.84
C THR A 51 -31.13 19.81 -45.37
N THR A 52 -30.58 21.01 -45.15
CA THR A 52 -29.19 21.34 -45.55
C THR A 52 -28.17 20.45 -44.86
N HIS A 53 -28.39 20.10 -43.59
CA HIS A 53 -27.48 19.24 -42.85
C HIS A 53 -27.64 17.76 -43.22
N SER A 54 -28.83 17.29 -43.55
CA SER A 54 -29.02 15.88 -43.90
C SER A 54 -28.33 15.49 -45.22
N ALA A 55 -28.14 16.44 -46.15
CA ALA A 55 -27.32 16.25 -47.35
C ALA A 55 -25.84 15.96 -47.06
N THR A 56 -25.34 16.35 -45.87
CA THR A 56 -23.95 16.11 -45.44
C THR A 56 -23.75 14.76 -44.73
N LEU A 57 -24.84 14.07 -44.37
CA LEU A 57 -24.81 12.74 -43.74
C LEU A 57 -24.58 11.67 -44.81
N GLN A 58 -23.33 11.56 -45.24
CA GLN A 58 -22.89 10.60 -46.27
C GLN A 58 -21.92 9.59 -45.66
N GLN A 59 -21.78 8.41 -46.25
CA GLN A 59 -20.84 7.41 -45.74
C GLN A 59 -19.41 7.98 -45.69
N GLN A 60 -18.65 7.57 -44.67
CA GLN A 60 -17.30 8.04 -44.34
C GLN A 60 -17.18 9.45 -43.78
N ASN A 61 -18.15 10.35 -43.98
CA ASN A 61 -18.16 11.61 -43.23
C ASN A 61 -18.19 11.33 -41.72
N LEU A 62 -17.65 12.27 -40.95
CA LEU A 62 -17.55 12.12 -39.50
C LEU A 62 -18.63 12.93 -38.81
N VAL A 63 -19.08 12.46 -37.66
CA VAL A 63 -19.90 13.21 -36.70
C VAL A 63 -19.06 13.40 -35.45
N LEU A 64 -18.83 14.65 -35.04
CA LEU A 64 -18.15 14.98 -33.80
C LEU A 64 -19.19 15.25 -32.71
N LYS A 65 -19.07 14.55 -31.58
CA LYS A 65 -19.93 14.74 -30.40
C LYS A 65 -19.07 15.05 -29.17
N GLU A 66 -19.44 16.09 -28.44
CA GLU A 66 -18.90 16.35 -27.11
C GLU A 66 -19.55 15.38 -26.11
N VAL A 67 -18.75 14.58 -25.41
CA VAL A 67 -19.21 13.66 -24.37
C VAL A 67 -19.09 14.30 -22.98
N ARG A 68 -19.64 13.64 -21.95
CA ARG A 68 -19.85 14.22 -20.60
C ARG A 68 -18.57 14.66 -19.88
N ASP A 69 -17.44 14.04 -20.18
CA ASP A 69 -16.14 14.43 -19.63
C ASP A 69 -15.48 15.60 -20.38
N GLY A 70 -16.15 16.14 -21.40
CA GLY A 70 -15.71 17.28 -22.21
C GLY A 70 -14.84 16.89 -23.41
N ARG A 71 -14.55 15.60 -23.63
CA ARG A 71 -13.85 15.15 -24.84
C ARG A 71 -14.75 15.28 -26.06
N ILE A 72 -14.16 15.62 -27.20
CA ILE A 72 -14.83 15.52 -28.50
C ILE A 72 -14.47 14.17 -29.11
N VAL A 73 -15.47 13.33 -29.30
CA VAL A 73 -15.34 11.98 -29.87
C VAL A 73 -15.74 12.02 -31.34
N PRO A 74 -14.87 11.58 -32.26
CA PRO A 74 -15.21 11.46 -33.68
C PRO A 74 -15.88 10.12 -33.98
N TYR A 75 -16.99 10.14 -34.71
CA TYR A 75 -17.70 8.95 -35.19
C TYR A 75 -17.70 8.94 -36.72
N VAL A 76 -17.31 7.85 -37.36
CA VAL A 76 -17.44 7.67 -38.80
C VAL A 76 -18.83 7.13 -39.15
N ILE A 77 -19.52 7.78 -40.09
CA ILE A 77 -20.79 7.31 -40.63
C ILE A 77 -20.55 6.03 -41.44
N ARG A 78 -21.16 4.93 -41.00
CA ARG A 78 -21.11 3.64 -41.68
C ARG A 78 -22.27 3.45 -42.63
N GLU A 79 -23.45 3.84 -42.17
CA GLU A 79 -24.72 3.60 -42.85
C GLU A 79 -25.69 4.74 -42.58
N THR A 80 -26.56 4.97 -43.55
CA THR A 80 -27.69 5.90 -43.44
C THR A 80 -28.91 5.22 -44.02
N GLU A 81 -29.98 5.18 -43.25
CA GLU A 81 -31.28 4.63 -43.63
C GLU A 81 -32.26 5.77 -43.90
N LYS A 82 -32.94 5.74 -45.05
CA LYS A 82 -33.95 6.74 -45.40
C LYS A 82 -35.34 6.14 -45.31
N ASN A 83 -36.24 6.82 -44.61
CA ASN A 83 -37.64 6.41 -44.51
C ASN A 83 -38.55 7.47 -45.14
N SER A 84 -39.35 7.04 -46.13
CA SER A 84 -40.26 7.93 -46.88
C SER A 84 -41.49 8.34 -46.10
N ASP A 85 -41.95 7.50 -45.17
CA ASP A 85 -43.25 7.65 -44.50
C ASP A 85 -43.22 8.80 -43.50
N ASN A 86 -42.11 8.90 -42.74
CA ASN A 86 -41.86 9.98 -41.79
C ASN A 86 -40.83 11.01 -42.31
N ARG A 87 -40.33 10.84 -43.54
CA ARG A 87 -39.30 11.68 -44.19
C ARG A 87 -38.07 11.86 -43.31
N SER A 88 -37.52 10.75 -42.79
CA SER A 88 -36.36 10.78 -41.91
C SER A 88 -35.12 10.11 -42.53
N ILE A 89 -33.94 10.52 -42.03
CA ILE A 89 -32.66 9.84 -42.24
C ILE A 89 -32.13 9.42 -40.88
N THR A 90 -32.00 8.11 -40.66
CA THR A 90 -31.32 7.54 -39.50
C THR A 90 -29.88 7.27 -39.86
N THR A 91 -28.94 7.80 -39.08
CA THR A 91 -27.50 7.68 -39.30
C THR A 91 -26.91 6.75 -38.27
N TYR A 92 -26.18 5.73 -38.73
CA TYR A 92 -25.46 4.79 -37.88
C TYR A 92 -23.96 5.05 -37.97
N ALA A 93 -23.35 5.45 -36.85
CA ALA A 93 -21.94 5.82 -36.81
C ALA A 93 -21.18 5.04 -35.72
N SER A 94 -19.88 4.83 -35.94
CA SER A 94 -18.99 4.18 -34.96
C SER A 94 -17.77 5.02 -34.70
N GLY A 95 -17.19 4.91 -33.51
CA GLY A 95 -15.97 5.62 -33.13
C GLY A 95 -14.92 5.51 -34.24
N ALA A 96 -14.41 6.64 -34.72
CA ALA A 96 -13.62 6.70 -35.94
C ALA A 96 -12.29 5.92 -35.86
N TRP A 97 -11.86 5.54 -34.65
CA TRP A 97 -10.70 4.66 -34.44
C TRP A 97 -10.86 3.27 -35.05
N VAL A 98 -12.08 2.82 -35.39
CA VAL A 98 -12.27 1.57 -36.16
C VAL A 98 -11.54 1.59 -37.51
N GLN A 99 -11.27 2.78 -38.06
CA GLN A 99 -10.47 2.94 -39.28
C GLN A 99 -8.98 2.67 -39.07
N ILE A 100 -8.46 2.76 -37.83
CA ILE A 100 -7.05 2.47 -37.50
C ILE A 100 -6.69 1.03 -37.89
N ALA A 101 -7.62 0.08 -37.71
CA ALA A 101 -7.45 -1.31 -38.12
C ALA A 101 -7.13 -1.49 -39.62
N LYS A 102 -7.58 -0.55 -40.46
CA LYS A 102 -7.36 -0.59 -41.92
C LYS A 102 -6.25 0.35 -42.39
N SER A 103 -5.61 1.08 -41.47
CA SER A 103 -4.68 2.17 -41.81
C SER A 103 -3.22 1.73 -41.92
N GLY A 104 -2.89 0.49 -41.57
CA GLY A 104 -1.52 -0.02 -41.60
C GLY A 104 -1.43 -1.51 -41.26
N ILE A 105 -0.21 -2.02 -41.26
CA ILE A 105 0.12 -3.39 -40.84
C ILE A 105 1.36 -3.37 -39.96
N ILE A 106 1.41 -4.23 -38.94
CA ILE A 106 2.57 -4.41 -38.08
C ILE A 106 3.09 -5.82 -38.30
N LYS A 107 4.36 -5.92 -38.72
CA LYS A 107 5.02 -7.18 -39.03
C LYS A 107 5.36 -7.97 -37.76
N PRO A 108 5.42 -9.30 -37.83
CA PRO A 108 5.96 -10.13 -36.76
C PRO A 108 7.34 -9.66 -36.32
N GLN A 109 7.50 -9.41 -35.03
CA GLN A 109 8.75 -8.95 -34.41
C GLN A 109 8.66 -9.09 -32.90
N ARG A 110 9.83 -9.13 -32.25
CA ARG A 110 9.95 -9.04 -30.80
C ARG A 110 10.40 -7.63 -30.44
N ILE A 111 9.67 -6.98 -29.53
CA ILE A 111 9.92 -5.63 -29.06
C ILE A 111 10.35 -5.75 -27.61
N GLU A 112 11.61 -5.48 -27.31
CA GLU A 112 12.20 -5.74 -25.99
C GLU A 112 12.29 -4.48 -25.14
N GLY A 113 11.71 -4.55 -23.94
CA GLY A 113 11.92 -3.56 -22.88
C GLY A 113 11.52 -2.13 -23.23
N GLU A 114 10.39 -1.94 -23.90
CA GLU A 114 9.95 -0.63 -24.37
C GLU A 114 8.80 -0.04 -23.52
N THR A 115 8.64 1.27 -23.57
CA THR A 115 7.55 1.98 -22.87
C THR A 115 6.27 2.01 -23.68
N VAL A 116 5.12 2.21 -23.01
CA VAL A 116 3.81 2.44 -23.66
C VAL A 116 3.88 3.49 -24.77
N ASN A 117 4.68 4.55 -24.58
CA ASN A 117 4.86 5.61 -25.58
C ASN A 117 5.42 5.08 -26.89
N LYS A 118 6.48 4.26 -26.80
CA LYS A 118 7.11 3.67 -27.98
C LYS A 118 6.16 2.74 -28.70
N TYR A 119 5.42 1.91 -27.95
CA TYR A 119 4.42 1.00 -28.50
C TYR A 119 3.29 1.74 -29.25
N ILE A 120 2.74 2.81 -28.67
CA ILE A 120 1.72 3.65 -29.34
C ILE A 120 2.30 4.30 -30.58
N ASP A 121 3.50 4.88 -30.50
CA ASP A 121 4.15 5.55 -31.63
C ASP A 121 4.38 4.55 -32.78
N MET A 122 4.71 3.29 -32.48
CA MET A 122 4.80 2.18 -33.44
C MET A 122 3.44 1.80 -34.04
N ALA A 123 2.37 1.81 -33.24
CA ALA A 123 1.03 1.50 -33.70
C ALA A 123 0.50 2.56 -34.68
N LEU A 124 0.84 3.83 -34.46
CA LEU A 124 0.25 4.97 -35.17
C LEU A 124 1.12 5.52 -36.32
N VAL A 125 2.20 4.82 -36.70
CA VAL A 125 3.12 5.27 -37.75
C VAL A 125 2.37 5.56 -39.06
N GLY A 126 2.56 6.77 -39.59
CA GLY A 126 2.00 7.19 -40.87
C GLY A 126 0.49 7.49 -40.86
N MET A 127 -0.13 7.58 -39.68
CA MET A 127 -1.56 7.85 -39.52
C MET A 127 -1.81 9.29 -39.07
N LYS A 128 -3.07 9.75 -39.21
CA LYS A 128 -3.50 11.05 -38.65
C LYS A 128 -3.59 11.06 -37.12
N TRP A 129 -3.80 9.89 -36.52
CA TRP A 129 -3.80 9.68 -35.08
C TRP A 129 -2.37 9.79 -34.53
N LYS A 130 -2.22 10.54 -33.44
CA LYS A 130 -0.96 10.71 -32.70
C LYS A 130 -1.14 10.28 -31.25
N ARG A 131 -0.03 9.97 -30.59
CA ARG A 131 -0.02 9.70 -29.15
C ARG A 131 -0.52 10.92 -28.39
N GLY A 132 -1.43 10.69 -27.46
CA GLY A 132 -1.97 11.69 -26.56
C GLY A 132 -1.37 11.61 -25.16
N LYS A 133 -2.22 11.74 -24.14
CA LYS A 133 -1.86 11.58 -22.73
C LYS A 133 -1.56 10.13 -22.43
N THR A 134 -0.46 9.88 -21.73
CA THR A 134 -0.01 8.54 -21.40
C THR A 134 0.47 8.51 -19.96
N ASP A 135 -0.13 7.65 -19.14
CA ASP A 135 0.37 7.40 -17.79
C ASP A 135 1.58 6.46 -17.85
N TYR A 136 2.56 6.69 -16.96
CA TYR A 136 3.74 5.84 -16.89
C TYR A 136 3.38 4.47 -16.31
N ALA A 137 3.68 3.41 -17.05
CA ALA A 137 3.37 2.03 -16.70
C ALA A 137 4.58 1.08 -16.85
N GLY A 138 5.81 1.61 -16.76
CA GLY A 138 7.03 0.80 -16.83
C GLY A 138 7.47 0.45 -18.25
N PHE A 139 8.31 -0.59 -18.34
CA PHE A 139 8.89 -1.13 -19.58
C PHE A 139 8.48 -2.58 -19.71
N HIS A 140 7.97 -2.97 -20.88
CA HIS A 140 7.46 -4.31 -21.13
C HIS A 140 7.98 -4.86 -22.46
N THR A 141 8.12 -6.18 -22.53
CA THR A 141 8.49 -6.90 -23.75
C THR A 141 7.26 -7.53 -24.37
N MET A 142 7.09 -7.39 -25.69
CA MET A 142 6.00 -8.03 -26.44
C MET A 142 6.55 -8.75 -27.66
N THR A 143 6.11 -9.99 -27.86
CA THR A 143 6.33 -10.74 -29.10
C THR A 143 5.07 -10.67 -29.95
N ILE A 144 5.25 -10.29 -31.22
CA ILE A 144 4.22 -10.31 -32.26
C ILE A 144 4.57 -11.46 -33.20
N ASP A 145 3.84 -12.57 -33.12
CA ASP A 145 4.16 -13.79 -33.90
C ASP A 145 3.62 -13.75 -35.33
N GLU A 146 2.51 -13.03 -35.54
CA GLU A 146 1.80 -12.93 -36.81
C GLU A 146 1.53 -11.46 -37.17
N PHE A 147 1.22 -11.18 -38.43
CA PHE A 147 0.80 -9.83 -38.84
C PHE A 147 -0.40 -9.38 -38.02
N ILE A 148 -0.30 -8.19 -37.42
CA ILE A 148 -1.35 -7.63 -36.58
C ILE A 148 -1.75 -6.25 -37.10
N ASP A 149 -3.05 -5.97 -37.08
CA ASP A 149 -3.53 -4.63 -37.42
C ASP A 149 -3.27 -3.65 -36.25
N PRO A 150 -3.06 -2.36 -36.55
CA PRO A 150 -2.74 -1.36 -35.55
C PRO A 150 -3.75 -1.21 -34.41
N LEU A 151 -5.06 -1.42 -34.67
CA LEU A 151 -6.07 -1.28 -33.63
C LEU A 151 -6.02 -2.46 -32.65
N THR A 152 -5.89 -3.68 -33.16
CA THR A 152 -5.67 -4.87 -32.32
C THR A 152 -4.35 -4.76 -31.56
N PHE A 153 -3.31 -4.19 -32.17
CA PHE A 153 -2.05 -3.91 -31.47
C PHE A 153 -2.23 -2.91 -30.32
N LEU A 154 -2.95 -1.79 -30.52
CA LEU A 154 -3.29 -0.86 -29.43
C LEU A 154 -4.02 -1.54 -28.28
N LYS A 155 -4.95 -2.47 -28.57
CA LYS A 155 -5.63 -3.27 -27.54
C LYS A 155 -4.68 -4.18 -26.78
N LYS A 156 -3.73 -4.84 -27.47
CA LYS A 156 -2.68 -5.65 -26.82
C LYS A 156 -1.76 -4.79 -25.95
N ILE A 157 -1.41 -3.58 -26.39
CA ILE A 157 -0.61 -2.64 -25.60
C ILE A 157 -1.36 -2.25 -24.32
N ALA A 158 -2.61 -1.83 -24.43
CA ALA A 158 -3.44 -1.49 -23.27
C ALA A 158 -3.54 -2.65 -22.27
N SER A 159 -3.72 -3.88 -22.76
CA SER A 159 -3.73 -5.09 -21.92
C SER A 159 -2.38 -5.36 -21.25
N LEU A 160 -1.27 -5.23 -21.98
CA LEU A 160 0.09 -5.48 -21.47
C LEU A 160 0.46 -4.50 -20.34
N PHE A 161 0.18 -3.22 -20.56
CA PHE A 161 0.48 -2.16 -19.60
C PHE A 161 -0.61 -1.95 -18.54
N LYS A 162 -1.72 -2.69 -18.61
CA LYS A 162 -2.92 -2.54 -17.74
C LYS A 162 -3.46 -1.11 -17.73
N LEU A 163 -3.55 -0.51 -18.92
CA LEU A 163 -4.05 0.84 -19.16
C LEU A 163 -5.38 0.78 -19.92
N GLU A 164 -6.12 1.88 -19.88
CA GLU A 164 -7.35 2.11 -20.62
C GLU A 164 -7.14 3.13 -21.73
N ILE A 165 -7.74 2.86 -22.89
CA ILE A 165 -7.60 3.71 -24.06
C ILE A 165 -8.69 4.79 -24.05
N GLN A 166 -8.33 6.01 -24.45
CA GLN A 166 -9.31 7.02 -24.83
C GLN A 166 -8.97 7.59 -26.21
N TYR A 167 -10.00 7.74 -27.04
CA TYR A 167 -9.90 8.39 -28.34
C TYR A 167 -10.57 9.76 -28.28
N ARG A 168 -9.91 10.77 -28.84
CA ARG A 168 -10.46 12.13 -28.93
C ARG A 168 -9.87 12.92 -30.09
N VAL A 169 -10.56 13.99 -30.46
CA VAL A 169 -10.04 15.02 -31.36
C VAL A 169 -10.00 16.38 -30.68
N GLU A 170 -9.14 17.25 -31.19
CA GLU A 170 -9.11 18.68 -30.87
C GLU A 170 -9.58 19.47 -32.09
N VAL A 171 -10.50 20.41 -31.87
CA VAL A 171 -11.11 21.23 -32.91
C VAL A 171 -10.77 22.69 -32.64
N GLN A 172 -10.36 23.42 -33.67
CA GLN A 172 -10.14 24.86 -33.63
C GLN A 172 -10.88 25.52 -34.79
N GLY A 173 -11.84 26.40 -34.49
CA GLY A 173 -12.71 26.96 -35.51
C GLY A 173 -13.51 25.88 -36.23
N SER A 174 -13.37 25.78 -37.55
CA SER A 174 -14.06 24.81 -38.41
C SER A 174 -13.21 23.57 -38.77
N GLN A 175 -12.05 23.36 -38.14
CA GLN A 175 -11.12 22.30 -38.53
C GLN A 175 -10.69 21.43 -37.34
N ILE A 176 -10.46 20.15 -37.61
CA ILE A 176 -9.80 19.23 -36.68
C ILE A 176 -8.29 19.48 -36.74
N ILE A 177 -7.68 19.83 -35.60
CA ILE A 177 -6.24 20.14 -35.50
C ILE A 177 -5.43 18.98 -34.90
N GLY A 178 -6.08 17.96 -34.36
CA GLY A 178 -5.39 16.81 -33.80
C GLY A 178 -6.31 15.64 -33.49
N TRP A 179 -5.78 14.43 -33.71
CA TRP A 179 -6.40 13.14 -33.42
C TRP A 179 -5.52 12.42 -32.41
N TYR A 180 -6.06 12.03 -31.26
CA TYR A 180 -5.25 11.53 -30.16
C TYR A 180 -5.74 10.17 -29.66
N VAL A 181 -4.78 9.29 -29.38
CA VAL A 181 -4.95 8.08 -28.59
C VAL A 181 -4.27 8.29 -27.24
N ASP A 182 -5.07 8.45 -26.20
CA ASP A 182 -4.59 8.52 -24.82
C ASP A 182 -4.57 7.08 -24.22
N MET A 183 -3.60 6.78 -23.36
CA MET A 183 -3.54 5.55 -22.56
C MET A 183 -3.35 5.90 -21.08
N ILE A 184 -4.40 5.74 -20.28
CA ILE A 184 -4.44 6.20 -18.88
C ILE A 184 -4.70 5.02 -17.95
N GLN A 185 -4.34 5.12 -16.67
CA GLN A 185 -4.51 4.01 -15.72
C GLN A 185 -5.96 3.61 -15.54
N ARG A 186 -6.87 4.59 -15.47
CA ARG A 186 -8.28 4.35 -15.22
C ARG A 186 -9.13 5.54 -15.67
N ARG A 187 -10.23 5.27 -16.37
CA ARG A 187 -11.28 6.23 -16.72
C ARG A 187 -12.29 6.36 -15.57
N GLY A 188 -12.86 7.54 -15.41
CA GLY A 188 -13.86 7.85 -14.39
C GLY A 188 -13.28 8.11 -13.00
N ARG A 189 -14.16 8.38 -12.03
CA ARG A 189 -13.78 8.82 -10.68
C ARG A 189 -14.73 8.23 -9.62
N ASP A 190 -14.29 8.18 -8.36
CA ASP A 190 -15.23 7.94 -7.24
C ASP A 190 -16.00 9.24 -6.98
N THR A 191 -17.29 9.24 -7.31
CA THR A 191 -18.17 10.39 -7.16
C THR A 191 -18.91 10.40 -5.83
N GLY A 192 -18.81 9.34 -5.02
CA GLY A 192 -19.68 9.17 -3.85
C GLY A 192 -21.11 8.78 -4.18
N LYS A 193 -21.45 8.59 -5.47
CA LYS A 193 -22.81 8.27 -5.93
C LYS A 193 -23.29 6.94 -5.37
N GLU A 194 -24.48 6.97 -4.78
CA GLU A 194 -25.16 5.78 -4.25
C GLU A 194 -26.44 5.50 -5.05
N ILE A 195 -26.56 4.26 -5.53
CA ILE A 195 -27.74 3.70 -6.20
C ILE A 195 -28.49 2.83 -5.18
N GLU A 196 -29.76 3.13 -4.93
CA GLU A 196 -30.51 2.53 -3.81
C GLU A 196 -31.87 1.98 -4.25
N LEU A 197 -32.25 0.83 -3.69
CA LEU A 197 -33.57 0.21 -3.89
C LEU A 197 -34.68 1.17 -3.43
N GLY A 198 -35.62 1.46 -4.34
CA GLY A 198 -36.70 2.43 -4.10
C GLY A 198 -36.36 3.88 -4.49
N LYS A 199 -35.12 4.17 -4.92
CA LYS A 199 -34.73 5.46 -5.53
C LYS A 199 -34.48 5.31 -7.02
N ASP A 200 -33.36 4.67 -7.37
CA ASP A 200 -32.83 4.59 -8.73
C ASP A 200 -32.35 3.19 -9.11
N LEU A 201 -32.27 2.27 -8.14
CA LEU A 201 -32.04 0.85 -8.40
C LEU A 201 -33.35 0.18 -8.84
N ILE A 202 -33.34 -0.43 -10.03
CA ILE A 202 -34.46 -1.23 -10.55
C ILE A 202 -34.38 -2.65 -9.96
N GLY A 203 -33.18 -3.24 -9.93
CA GLY A 203 -32.97 -4.53 -9.28
C GLY A 203 -31.52 -5.04 -9.39
N VAL A 204 -31.22 -6.05 -8.58
CA VAL A 204 -29.93 -6.76 -8.57
C VAL A 204 -30.18 -8.26 -8.68
N THR A 205 -29.55 -8.90 -9.66
CA THR A 205 -29.46 -10.36 -9.76
C THR A 205 -28.08 -10.80 -9.28
N ARG A 206 -28.04 -11.61 -8.22
CA ARG A 206 -26.80 -12.20 -7.68
C ARG A 206 -26.70 -13.66 -8.13
N ILE A 207 -25.65 -13.98 -8.88
CA ILE A 207 -25.42 -15.32 -9.45
C ILE A 207 -24.20 -15.95 -8.77
N GLU A 208 -24.35 -17.14 -8.20
CA GLU A 208 -23.24 -17.90 -7.61
C GLU A 208 -22.75 -18.99 -8.56
N HIS A 209 -21.45 -18.99 -8.86
CA HIS A 209 -20.79 -20.01 -9.67
C HIS A 209 -19.97 -20.93 -8.78
N SER A 210 -20.20 -22.24 -8.88
CA SER A 210 -19.46 -23.27 -8.14
C SER A 210 -18.41 -24.01 -8.97
N ARG A 211 -18.29 -23.67 -10.27
CA ARG A 211 -17.43 -24.39 -11.22
C ARG A 211 -15.95 -24.31 -10.88
N ASP A 212 -15.49 -23.15 -10.43
CA ASP A 212 -14.06 -22.89 -10.16
C ASP A 212 -13.64 -23.25 -8.73
N ILE A 213 -14.55 -23.82 -7.93
CA ILE A 213 -14.25 -24.19 -6.54
C ILE A 213 -13.18 -25.27 -6.52
N CYS A 214 -12.04 -24.98 -5.89
CA CYS A 214 -11.00 -25.95 -5.63
C CYS A 214 -10.68 -26.07 -4.14
N THR A 215 -10.40 -27.29 -3.72
CA THR A 215 -9.94 -27.63 -2.36
C THR A 215 -8.43 -27.93 -2.34
N ALA A 216 -7.84 -28.04 -3.54
CA ALA A 216 -6.42 -28.20 -3.76
C ALA A 216 -6.01 -27.46 -5.05
N LEU A 217 -4.85 -26.79 -5.06
CA LEU A 217 -4.36 -26.03 -6.21
C LEU A 217 -2.96 -26.50 -6.61
N VAL A 218 -2.80 -26.96 -7.84
CA VAL A 218 -1.52 -27.33 -8.46
C VAL A 218 -0.95 -26.11 -9.18
N GLY A 219 0.29 -25.72 -8.88
CA GLY A 219 0.95 -24.59 -9.52
C GLY A 219 2.18 -25.01 -10.32
N PHE A 220 2.31 -24.48 -11.54
CA PHE A 220 3.46 -24.78 -12.39
C PHE A 220 3.80 -23.63 -13.35
N VAL A 221 5.08 -23.47 -13.66
CA VAL A 221 5.61 -22.52 -14.65
C VAL A 221 6.61 -23.23 -15.57
N LYS A 222 6.58 -22.93 -16.87
CA LYS A 222 7.57 -23.45 -17.82
C LYS A 222 8.89 -22.67 -17.66
N GLY A 223 9.96 -23.36 -17.29
CA GLY A 223 11.31 -22.79 -17.18
C GLY A 223 12.07 -22.81 -18.52
N GLU A 224 13.38 -22.56 -18.49
CA GLU A 224 14.25 -22.72 -19.67
C GLU A 224 14.30 -24.19 -20.13
N GLY A 225 14.00 -24.45 -21.41
CA GLY A 225 13.94 -25.80 -22.00
C GLY A 225 12.62 -26.53 -21.74
N ASP A 226 12.71 -27.85 -21.51
CA ASP A 226 11.58 -28.73 -21.15
C ASP A 226 11.34 -28.82 -19.63
N ASN A 227 12.00 -27.97 -18.83
CA ASN A 227 11.90 -28.03 -17.37
C ASN A 227 10.66 -27.28 -16.86
N VAL A 228 9.93 -27.88 -15.90
CA VAL A 228 8.74 -27.29 -15.27
C VAL A 228 9.05 -26.98 -13.81
N ILE A 229 8.83 -25.74 -13.40
CA ILE A 229 9.01 -25.25 -12.04
C ILE A 229 7.71 -25.50 -11.28
N THR A 230 7.78 -26.28 -10.19
CA THR A 230 6.68 -26.57 -9.27
C THR A 230 7.09 -26.23 -7.83
N ILE A 231 6.19 -26.41 -6.87
CA ILE A 231 6.48 -26.24 -5.43
C ILE A 231 6.97 -27.52 -4.74
N GLU A 232 7.12 -28.63 -5.47
CA GLU A 232 7.42 -29.96 -4.88
C GLU A 232 8.69 -29.96 -4.03
N SER A 233 9.71 -29.22 -4.47
CA SER A 233 11.01 -29.10 -3.78
C SER A 233 10.90 -28.49 -2.39
N ILE A 234 9.88 -27.67 -2.13
CA ILE A 234 9.67 -26.97 -0.86
C ILE A 234 8.42 -27.45 -0.10
N ASN A 235 7.60 -28.30 -0.71
CA ASN A 235 6.30 -28.74 -0.18
C ASN A 235 6.23 -30.26 0.02
N ARG A 236 7.28 -30.85 0.60
CA ARG A 236 7.34 -32.29 0.94
C ARG A 236 7.05 -33.21 -0.28
N GLY A 237 7.44 -32.79 -1.47
CA GLY A 237 7.20 -33.54 -2.72
C GLY A 237 5.78 -33.43 -3.28
N LEU A 238 4.93 -32.54 -2.76
CA LEU A 238 3.58 -32.31 -3.28
C LEU A 238 3.53 -31.07 -4.20
N PRO A 239 3.01 -31.18 -5.44
CA PRO A 239 2.93 -30.05 -6.37
C PRO A 239 1.75 -29.12 -6.11
N TYR A 240 1.01 -29.33 -5.02
CA TYR A 240 -0.21 -28.60 -4.70
C TYR A 240 -0.31 -28.23 -3.23
N ILE A 241 -1.06 -27.15 -2.98
CA ILE A 241 -1.51 -26.74 -1.65
C ILE A 241 -2.98 -27.12 -1.46
N VAL A 242 -3.43 -27.23 -0.20
CA VAL A 242 -4.80 -27.62 0.16
C VAL A 242 -5.42 -26.62 1.14
N ASP A 243 -6.74 -26.50 1.09
CA ASP A 243 -7.53 -25.79 2.09
C ASP A 243 -8.48 -26.77 2.79
N ASN A 244 -8.28 -26.97 4.09
CA ASN A 244 -9.02 -27.97 4.87
C ASN A 244 -10.49 -27.59 5.07
N ASP A 245 -10.80 -26.31 5.24
CA ASP A 245 -12.17 -25.85 5.45
C ASP A 245 -12.99 -25.93 4.16
N ALA A 246 -12.36 -25.60 3.02
CA ALA A 246 -12.93 -25.84 1.70
C ALA A 246 -13.11 -27.33 1.45
N PHE A 247 -12.14 -28.17 1.82
CA PHE A 247 -12.27 -29.62 1.72
C PHE A 247 -13.47 -30.15 2.51
N GLN A 248 -13.65 -29.76 3.78
CA GLN A 248 -14.81 -30.19 4.57
C GLN A 248 -16.15 -29.80 3.94
N ARG A 249 -16.22 -28.63 3.31
CA ARG A 249 -17.45 -28.12 2.68
C ARG A 249 -17.74 -28.73 1.32
N TRP A 250 -16.72 -28.94 0.50
CA TRP A 250 -16.88 -29.20 -0.93
C TRP A 250 -16.38 -30.58 -1.39
N ASN A 251 -15.77 -31.38 -0.50
CA ASN A 251 -15.30 -32.71 -0.88
C ASN A 251 -16.46 -33.57 -1.37
N GLU A 252 -16.19 -34.35 -2.41
CA GLU A 252 -17.08 -35.40 -2.86
C GLU A 252 -16.43 -36.74 -2.52
N ARG A 253 -17.02 -37.48 -1.58
CA ARG A 253 -16.51 -38.77 -1.10
C ARG A 253 -15.06 -38.71 -0.60
N GLY A 254 -14.70 -37.63 0.09
CA GLY A 254 -13.35 -37.43 0.62
C GLY A 254 -12.27 -37.16 -0.43
N LYS A 255 -12.64 -36.77 -1.67
CA LYS A 255 -11.68 -36.38 -2.71
C LYS A 255 -11.56 -34.86 -2.82
N HIS A 256 -10.33 -34.40 -3.02
CA HIS A 256 -10.07 -33.00 -3.35
C HIS A 256 -10.59 -32.66 -4.75
N LYS A 257 -11.12 -31.45 -4.91
CA LYS A 257 -11.34 -30.78 -6.20
C LYS A 257 -10.06 -30.02 -6.55
N PHE A 258 -9.34 -30.48 -7.57
CA PHE A 258 -8.07 -29.88 -8.00
C PHE A 258 -8.28 -28.75 -9.00
N GLY A 259 -7.64 -27.61 -8.75
CA GLY A 259 -7.46 -26.53 -9.72
C GLY A 259 -6.02 -26.48 -10.21
N PHE A 260 -5.80 -25.88 -11.38
CA PHE A 260 -4.49 -25.65 -11.96
C PHE A 260 -4.21 -24.15 -12.08
N TYR A 261 -2.96 -23.74 -11.85
CA TYR A 261 -2.55 -22.35 -11.88
C TYR A 261 -1.15 -22.18 -12.47
N THR A 262 -1.04 -21.28 -13.44
CA THR A 262 0.23 -20.82 -14.00
C THR A 262 0.22 -19.29 -13.89
N PRO A 263 1.10 -18.69 -13.06
CA PRO A 263 1.23 -17.25 -12.97
C PRO A 263 1.63 -16.62 -14.32
N GLU A 264 0.92 -15.56 -14.72
CA GLU A 264 1.35 -14.68 -15.81
C GLU A 264 2.34 -13.65 -15.23
N THR A 265 3.65 -13.91 -15.38
CA THR A 265 4.73 -13.01 -14.91
C THR A 265 5.76 -12.78 -16.01
N GLU A 266 6.35 -11.58 -16.01
CA GLU A 266 7.50 -11.23 -16.87
C GLU A 266 8.85 -11.59 -16.23
N GLU A 267 8.84 -12.01 -14.96
CA GLU A 267 10.05 -12.50 -14.28
C GLU A 267 10.43 -13.87 -14.86
N LEU A 268 11.46 -13.88 -15.71
CA LEU A 268 12.08 -15.09 -16.27
C LEU A 268 12.64 -16.04 -15.20
N ASN A 269 12.80 -15.56 -13.95
CA ASN A 269 13.37 -16.29 -12.82
C ASN A 269 12.32 -16.61 -11.74
N MET A 270 11.27 -17.36 -12.09
CA MET A 270 10.30 -17.86 -11.11
C MET A 270 10.96 -18.87 -10.14
N THR A 271 10.83 -18.68 -8.82
CA THR A 271 11.28 -19.66 -7.81
C THR A 271 10.10 -20.43 -7.21
N PRO A 272 10.32 -21.65 -6.67
CA PRO A 272 9.29 -22.40 -5.95
C PRO A 272 8.62 -21.60 -4.81
N GLU A 273 9.38 -20.81 -4.05
CA GLU A 273 8.85 -20.00 -2.94
C GLU A 273 7.90 -18.90 -3.42
N ARG A 274 8.27 -18.25 -4.54
CA ARG A 274 7.42 -17.24 -5.17
C ARG A 274 6.16 -17.87 -5.73
N LEU A 275 6.29 -19.02 -6.39
CA LEU A 275 5.16 -19.79 -6.91
C LEU A 275 4.21 -20.21 -5.78
N MET A 276 4.73 -20.71 -4.66
CA MET A 276 3.93 -21.05 -3.46
C MET A 276 3.10 -19.86 -2.97
N THR A 277 3.72 -18.68 -2.84
CA THR A 277 3.01 -17.47 -2.39
C THR A 277 1.87 -17.11 -3.35
N LEU A 278 2.11 -17.19 -4.65
CA LEU A 278 1.10 -16.90 -5.67
C LEU A 278 -0.02 -17.95 -5.67
N MET A 279 0.32 -19.22 -5.45
CA MET A 279 -0.65 -20.31 -5.27
C MET A 279 -1.53 -20.09 -4.05
N GLU A 280 -0.98 -19.71 -2.90
CA GLU A 280 -1.76 -19.44 -1.68
C GLU A 280 -2.77 -18.29 -1.88
N ILE A 281 -2.35 -17.22 -2.57
CA ILE A 281 -3.23 -16.11 -2.92
C ILE A 281 -4.35 -16.57 -3.85
N GLU A 282 -4.01 -17.40 -4.85
CA GLU A 282 -4.99 -17.85 -5.83
C GLU A 282 -5.96 -18.89 -5.27
N LEU A 283 -5.49 -19.83 -4.43
CA LEU A 283 -6.36 -20.81 -3.77
C LEU A 283 -7.41 -20.10 -2.92
N LYS A 284 -7.02 -19.06 -2.17
CA LYS A 284 -7.97 -18.25 -1.36
C LYS A 284 -9.10 -17.63 -2.19
N LYS A 285 -8.91 -17.36 -3.48
CA LYS A 285 -9.97 -16.85 -4.37
C LYS A 285 -10.94 -17.94 -4.83
N ARG A 286 -10.54 -19.21 -4.75
CA ARG A 286 -11.23 -20.37 -5.33
C ARG A 286 -11.76 -21.36 -4.29
N VAL A 287 -11.63 -21.09 -2.99
CA VAL A 287 -12.17 -21.95 -1.92
C VAL A 287 -13.68 -21.79 -1.68
N ASN A 288 -14.30 -20.76 -2.25
CA ASN A 288 -15.72 -20.45 -2.15
C ASN A 288 -16.33 -20.32 -3.55
N SER A 289 -17.66 -20.40 -3.67
CA SER A 289 -18.35 -20.03 -4.91
C SER A 289 -17.98 -18.59 -5.29
N SER A 290 -17.70 -18.36 -6.57
CA SER A 290 -17.52 -16.99 -7.08
C SER A 290 -18.90 -16.38 -7.31
N VAL A 291 -19.02 -15.09 -7.05
CA VAL A 291 -20.30 -14.37 -7.15
C VAL A 291 -20.18 -13.34 -8.26
N SER A 292 -21.15 -13.31 -9.15
CA SER A 292 -21.30 -12.25 -10.16
C SER A 292 -22.64 -11.55 -9.95
N TYR A 293 -22.67 -10.27 -10.32
CA TYR A 293 -23.85 -9.43 -10.17
C TYR A 293 -24.28 -8.88 -11.53
N GLU A 294 -25.59 -8.79 -11.73
CA GLU A 294 -26.20 -8.00 -12.78
C GLU A 294 -27.06 -6.94 -12.11
N VAL A 295 -26.82 -5.67 -12.40
CA VAL A 295 -27.51 -4.56 -11.78
C VAL A 295 -28.18 -3.72 -12.85
N GLU A 296 -29.47 -3.45 -12.66
CA GLU A 296 -30.25 -2.54 -13.49
C GLU A 296 -30.57 -1.29 -12.68
N ALA A 297 -30.23 -0.11 -13.22
CA ALA A 297 -30.45 1.18 -12.57
C ALA A 297 -30.86 2.26 -13.57
N GLN A 298 -31.69 3.20 -13.13
CA GLN A 298 -32.16 4.32 -13.93
C GLN A 298 -31.28 5.56 -13.70
N SER A 299 -30.95 6.31 -14.76
CA SER A 299 -30.21 7.58 -14.63
C SER A 299 -31.09 8.74 -14.15
N ILE A 300 -31.30 8.87 -12.84
CA ILE A 300 -32.14 9.95 -12.30
C ILE A 300 -31.48 11.35 -12.37
N GLY A 301 -30.15 11.42 -12.37
CA GLY A 301 -29.43 12.69 -12.35
C GLY A 301 -29.69 13.56 -13.57
N ARG A 302 -29.78 12.96 -14.75
CA ARG A 302 -30.13 13.66 -15.99
C ARG A 302 -31.61 14.03 -16.06
N ILE A 303 -32.49 13.13 -15.61
CA ILE A 303 -33.94 13.32 -15.66
C ILE A 303 -34.37 14.51 -14.79
N PHE A 304 -33.79 14.63 -13.59
CA PHE A 304 -34.15 15.69 -12.63
C PHE A 304 -33.13 16.84 -12.55
N GLY A 305 -32.07 16.83 -13.36
CA GLY A 305 -31.04 17.87 -13.35
C GLY A 305 -30.18 17.90 -12.07
N LEU A 306 -30.01 16.76 -11.41
CA LEU A 306 -29.30 16.64 -10.14
C LEU A 306 -27.82 16.31 -10.38
N ALA A 307 -26.95 17.31 -10.29
CA ALA A 307 -25.52 17.17 -10.59
C ALA A 307 -24.79 16.13 -9.72
N HIS A 308 -25.23 15.92 -8.48
CA HIS A 308 -24.67 14.91 -7.56
C HIS A 308 -25.16 13.48 -7.84
N GLU A 309 -26.23 13.34 -8.64
CA GLU A 309 -26.79 12.05 -9.05
C GLU A 309 -26.30 11.62 -10.45
N LEU A 310 -25.39 12.40 -11.07
CA LEU A 310 -24.86 12.09 -12.39
C LEU A 310 -23.93 10.87 -12.35
N ILE A 311 -24.12 10.00 -13.34
CA ILE A 311 -23.31 8.81 -13.57
C ILE A 311 -22.56 9.01 -14.89
N ASN A 312 -21.25 8.76 -14.89
CA ASN A 312 -20.41 8.90 -16.08
C ASN A 312 -19.58 7.66 -16.33
N GLU A 313 -19.02 7.61 -17.53
CA GLU A 313 -18.15 6.55 -17.98
C GLU A 313 -16.97 6.30 -17.03
N GLY A 314 -16.89 5.06 -16.54
CA GLY A 314 -15.82 4.59 -15.66
C GLY A 314 -15.97 4.98 -14.18
N ASP A 315 -17.01 5.73 -13.81
CA ASP A 315 -17.22 6.15 -12.41
C ASP A 315 -17.34 4.92 -11.48
N THR A 316 -16.82 5.05 -10.27
CA THR A 316 -17.06 4.09 -9.19
C THR A 316 -18.30 4.53 -8.41
N ILE A 317 -19.24 3.61 -8.23
CA ILE A 317 -20.51 3.84 -7.55
C ILE A 317 -20.71 2.83 -6.40
N ARG A 318 -21.61 3.17 -5.48
CA ARG A 318 -22.07 2.28 -4.40
C ARG A 318 -23.51 1.88 -4.67
N ILE A 319 -23.85 0.62 -4.44
CA ILE A 319 -25.17 0.05 -4.69
C ILE A 319 -25.67 -0.52 -3.38
N LYS A 320 -26.87 -0.12 -2.96
CA LYS A 320 -27.52 -0.60 -1.75
C LYS A 320 -28.85 -1.25 -2.11
N ASP A 321 -28.89 -2.57 -2.00
CA ASP A 321 -30.11 -3.34 -2.16
C ASP A 321 -30.57 -3.86 -0.78
N THR A 322 -31.61 -3.22 -0.24
CA THR A 322 -32.19 -3.61 1.05
C THR A 322 -33.24 -4.72 0.93
N GLY A 323 -33.52 -5.21 -0.28
CA GLY A 323 -34.46 -6.31 -0.54
C GLY A 323 -33.85 -7.69 -0.32
N PHE A 324 -32.52 -7.82 -0.41
CA PHE A 324 -31.82 -9.05 -0.01
C PHE A 324 -31.88 -9.24 1.52
N THR A 325 -31.89 -10.50 1.96
CA THR A 325 -31.72 -10.88 3.36
C THR A 325 -30.53 -11.86 3.47
N PRO A 326 -29.37 -11.42 3.99
CA PRO A 326 -29.05 -10.08 4.50
C PRO A 326 -29.02 -8.99 3.42
N LYS A 327 -29.03 -7.72 3.84
CA LYS A 327 -28.95 -6.57 2.93
C LYS A 327 -27.65 -6.61 2.12
N LEU A 328 -27.74 -6.28 0.83
CA LEU A 328 -26.61 -6.35 -0.08
C LEU A 328 -26.05 -4.94 -0.32
N TYR A 329 -24.76 -4.78 -0.07
CA TYR A 329 -24.02 -3.56 -0.38
C TYR A 329 -22.89 -3.89 -1.35
N LEU A 330 -22.85 -3.21 -2.49
CA LEU A 330 -21.81 -3.40 -3.51
C LEU A 330 -21.12 -2.07 -3.79
N GLU A 331 -19.82 -2.15 -4.06
CA GLU A 331 -19.11 -1.15 -4.85
C GLU A 331 -18.96 -1.70 -6.26
N ALA A 332 -19.24 -0.89 -7.28
CA ALA A 332 -19.16 -1.30 -8.67
C ALA A 332 -18.69 -0.16 -9.55
N ARG A 333 -18.17 -0.49 -10.73
CA ARG A 333 -17.74 0.48 -11.72
C ARG A 333 -18.68 0.50 -12.91
N VAL A 334 -18.93 1.68 -13.47
CA VAL A 334 -19.70 1.82 -14.71
C VAL A 334 -18.83 1.45 -15.91
N ILE A 335 -19.09 0.30 -16.53
CA ILE A 335 -18.23 -0.28 -17.58
C ILE A 335 -18.81 -0.14 -18.99
N ALA A 336 -20.13 0.05 -19.10
CA ALA A 336 -20.80 0.35 -20.36
C ALA A 336 -22.05 1.20 -20.12
N GLY A 337 -22.57 1.82 -21.17
CA GLY A 337 -23.82 2.56 -21.10
C GLY A 337 -24.41 2.91 -22.44
N ASP A 338 -25.73 3.06 -22.43
CA ASP A 338 -26.52 3.71 -23.47
C ASP A 338 -26.84 5.12 -22.99
N GLU A 339 -26.56 6.13 -23.79
CA GLU A 339 -26.80 7.55 -23.45
C GLU A 339 -27.57 8.23 -24.58
N SER A 340 -28.62 8.98 -24.23
CA SER A 340 -29.33 9.86 -25.16
C SER A 340 -29.25 11.30 -24.68
N PHE A 341 -28.92 12.21 -25.59
CA PHE A 341 -28.92 13.63 -25.27
C PHE A 341 -30.34 14.20 -25.27
N THR A 342 -31.16 13.78 -26.25
CA THR A 342 -32.53 14.28 -26.49
C THR A 342 -33.57 13.63 -25.59
N ASP A 343 -33.40 12.35 -25.21
CA ASP A 343 -34.27 11.64 -24.27
C ASP A 343 -33.48 10.93 -23.15
N PRO A 344 -33.14 11.63 -22.05
CA PRO A 344 -32.33 11.03 -20.99
C PRO A 344 -33.02 9.92 -20.20
N THR A 345 -34.31 9.67 -20.44
CA THR A 345 -35.00 8.52 -19.85
C THR A 345 -34.53 7.20 -20.45
N GLN A 346 -33.91 7.23 -21.64
CA GLN A 346 -33.29 6.07 -22.28
C GLN A 346 -31.90 5.73 -21.73
N ASP A 347 -31.33 6.57 -20.86
CA ASP A 347 -30.00 6.32 -20.30
C ASP A 347 -29.98 5.04 -19.47
N LYS A 348 -29.10 4.10 -19.83
CA LYS A 348 -28.88 2.83 -19.12
C LYS A 348 -27.40 2.62 -18.88
N TYR A 349 -27.06 2.00 -17.76
CA TYR A 349 -25.68 1.68 -17.44
C TYR A 349 -25.52 0.23 -17.07
N VAL A 350 -24.36 -0.31 -17.42
CA VAL A 350 -23.93 -1.66 -17.04
C VAL A 350 -22.76 -1.52 -16.09
N PHE A 351 -22.86 -2.21 -14.96
CA PHE A 351 -21.86 -2.18 -13.91
C PHE A 351 -21.02 -3.46 -13.91
N GLY A 352 -19.76 -3.32 -13.50
CA GLY A 352 -18.77 -4.38 -13.40
C GLY A 352 -17.81 -4.15 -12.24
N ASP A 353 -16.77 -4.95 -12.15
CA ASP A 353 -15.76 -4.88 -11.09
C ASP A 353 -16.38 -4.87 -9.67
N TYR A 354 -17.42 -5.68 -9.48
CA TYR A 354 -18.19 -5.70 -8.24
C TYR A 354 -17.35 -6.13 -7.05
N ARG A 355 -17.48 -5.39 -5.96
CA ARG A 355 -16.94 -5.71 -4.65
C ARG A 355 -18.06 -5.66 -3.63
N GLU A 356 -18.38 -6.81 -3.04
CA GLU A 356 -19.35 -6.89 -1.95
C GLU A 356 -18.75 -6.28 -0.68
N ILE A 357 -19.47 -5.31 -0.10
CA ILE A 357 -19.13 -4.67 1.16
C ILE A 357 -19.92 -5.40 2.25
N THR A 358 -19.22 -6.21 3.03
CA THR A 358 -19.81 -6.96 4.13
C THR A 358 -19.73 -6.15 5.43
N ASP A 359 -20.84 -6.05 6.17
CA ASP A 359 -20.83 -5.51 7.54
C ASP A 359 -20.23 -6.57 8.48
N PRO A 360 -19.09 -6.31 9.14
CA PRO A 360 -18.49 -7.25 10.09
C PRO A 360 -19.45 -7.67 11.22
N ASN A 361 -20.41 -6.81 11.59
CA ASN A 361 -21.42 -7.12 12.61
C ASN A 361 -22.43 -8.16 12.15
N GLU A 362 -22.78 -8.20 10.86
CA GLU A 362 -23.71 -9.19 10.32
C GLU A 362 -23.10 -10.58 10.22
N GLU A 363 -21.83 -10.69 9.83
CA GLU A 363 -21.10 -11.97 9.83
C GLU A 363 -21.00 -12.53 11.25
N LEU A 364 -20.74 -11.68 12.23
CA LEU A 364 -20.81 -12.04 13.65
C LEU A 364 -22.23 -12.46 14.08
N ARG A 365 -23.29 -11.84 13.52
CA ARG A 365 -24.69 -12.20 13.80
C ARG A 365 -25.09 -13.53 13.17
N LYS A 366 -24.61 -13.86 11.97
CA LYS A 366 -24.78 -15.17 11.34
C LYS A 366 -24.08 -16.25 12.15
N ILE A 367 -22.83 -16.00 12.58
CA ILE A 367 -22.08 -16.90 13.47
C ILE A 367 -22.81 -17.06 14.80
N TYR A 368 -23.26 -15.97 15.41
CA TYR A 368 -24.03 -15.96 16.66
C TYR A 368 -25.34 -16.74 16.55
N ASN A 369 -26.13 -16.54 15.49
CA ASN A 369 -27.39 -17.27 15.26
C ASN A 369 -27.15 -18.76 15.00
N ARG A 370 -26.06 -19.10 14.29
CA ARG A 370 -25.65 -20.50 14.07
C ARG A 370 -25.21 -21.18 15.35
N ILE A 371 -24.59 -20.43 16.27
CA ILE A 371 -24.26 -20.88 17.62
C ILE A 371 -25.53 -21.01 18.46
N LEU A 372 -26.45 -20.03 18.43
CA LEU A 372 -27.71 -20.02 19.17
C LEU A 372 -28.63 -21.18 18.79
N SER A 373 -28.73 -21.49 17.50
CA SER A 373 -29.47 -22.66 17.00
C SER A 373 -28.93 -23.97 17.57
N LYS A 374 -27.62 -24.07 17.84
CA LYS A 374 -27.00 -25.23 18.51
C LYS A 374 -27.19 -25.24 20.03
N PHE A 375 -27.59 -24.11 20.63
CA PHE A 375 -27.89 -23.99 22.06
C PHE A 375 -29.39 -24.19 22.37
N GLY A 376 -30.29 -23.81 21.46
CA GLY A 376 -31.74 -24.01 21.61
C GLY A 376 -32.13 -25.49 21.78
N GLU A 377 -31.48 -26.40 21.03
CA GLU A 377 -31.67 -27.85 21.17
C GLU A 377 -31.32 -28.40 22.57
N LYS A 378 -30.47 -27.71 23.35
CA LYS A 378 -30.10 -28.13 24.71
C LYS A 378 -31.07 -27.63 25.78
N GLN A 379 -31.79 -26.54 25.55
CA GLN A 379 -32.79 -26.01 26.49
C GLN A 379 -34.04 -26.90 26.53
N GLU A 380 -34.47 -27.38 25.36
CA GLU A 380 -35.62 -28.29 25.22
C GLU A 380 -35.37 -29.64 25.94
N MET A 381 -34.12 -30.11 25.97
CA MET A 381 -33.68 -31.28 26.73
C MET A 381 -33.74 -31.07 28.25
N LEU A 382 -33.45 -29.85 28.74
CA LEU A 382 -33.49 -29.53 30.16
C LEU A 382 -34.93 -29.42 30.68
N ASP A 383 -35.83 -28.83 29.89
CA ASP A 383 -37.25 -28.73 30.23
C ASP A 383 -37.93 -30.12 30.28
N GLN A 384 -37.52 -31.05 29.42
CA GLN A 384 -37.96 -32.45 29.47
C GLN A 384 -37.44 -33.19 30.72
N LEU A 385 -36.20 -32.91 31.11
CA LEU A 385 -35.60 -33.51 32.30
C LEU A 385 -36.27 -33.02 33.59
N ASP A 386 -36.59 -31.74 33.69
CA ASP A 386 -37.25 -31.15 34.86
C ASP A 386 -38.69 -31.69 35.03
N LYS A 387 -39.38 -31.94 33.91
CA LYS A 387 -40.68 -32.61 33.91
C LYS A 387 -40.61 -34.06 34.42
N LEU A 388 -39.61 -34.83 33.96
CA LEU A 388 -39.39 -36.22 34.38
C LEU A 388 -39.04 -36.32 35.88
N VAL A 389 -38.24 -35.39 36.39
CA VAL A 389 -37.89 -35.33 37.82
C VAL A 389 -39.13 -35.03 38.69
N LYS A 390 -40.03 -34.18 38.21
CA LYS A 390 -41.28 -33.84 38.92
C LYS A 390 -42.24 -35.02 38.99
N GLU A 391 -42.44 -35.73 37.87
CA GLU A 391 -43.29 -36.93 37.80
C GLU A 391 -42.74 -38.09 38.68
N ALA A 392 -41.42 -38.26 38.73
CA ALA A 392 -40.79 -39.26 39.60
C ALA A 392 -41.00 -38.96 41.10
N ASN A 393 -40.94 -37.69 41.51
CA ASN A 393 -41.16 -37.27 42.90
C ASN A 393 -42.62 -37.45 43.36
N GLU A 394 -43.60 -37.15 42.51
CA GLU A 394 -45.01 -37.37 42.81
C GLU A 394 -45.35 -38.87 42.95
N THR A 395 -44.74 -39.71 42.12
CA THR A 395 -44.89 -41.17 42.17
C THR A 395 -44.30 -41.75 43.47
N ALA A 396 -43.11 -41.30 43.85
CA ALA A 396 -42.46 -41.73 45.10
C ALA A 396 -43.23 -41.30 46.37
N SER A 397 -43.82 -40.10 46.36
CA SER A 397 -44.65 -39.61 47.48
C SER A 397 -45.94 -40.44 47.64
N SER A 398 -46.56 -40.81 46.53
CA SER A 398 -47.77 -41.64 46.50
C SER A 398 -47.48 -43.06 47.05
N ALA A 399 -46.38 -43.68 46.63
CA ALA A 399 -45.94 -44.98 47.12
C ALA A 399 -45.62 -44.98 48.63
N LYS A 400 -45.08 -43.86 49.18
CA LYS A 400 -44.83 -43.72 50.63
C LYS A 400 -46.15 -43.71 51.42
N LYS A 401 -47.15 -42.96 50.97
CA LYS A 401 -48.48 -42.92 51.62
C LYS A 401 -49.18 -44.27 51.59
N GLU A 402 -49.13 -44.98 50.47
CA GLU A 402 -49.72 -46.33 50.36
C GLU A 402 -49.01 -47.34 51.27
N SER A 403 -47.67 -47.25 51.39
CA SER A 403 -46.88 -48.08 52.30
C SER A 403 -47.22 -47.85 53.78
N GLU A 404 -47.40 -46.59 54.19
CA GLU A 404 -47.81 -46.26 55.57
C GLU A 404 -49.20 -46.81 55.89
N ALA A 405 -50.16 -46.69 54.97
CA ALA A 405 -51.49 -47.26 55.13
C ALA A 405 -51.48 -48.79 55.25
N ALA A 406 -50.67 -49.47 54.42
CA ALA A 406 -50.50 -50.93 54.47
C ALA A 406 -49.85 -51.39 55.80
N LYS A 407 -48.88 -50.64 56.31
CA LYS A 407 -48.23 -50.91 57.59
C LYS A 407 -49.22 -50.82 58.75
N THR A 408 -50.04 -49.77 58.81
CA THR A 408 -51.06 -49.60 59.88
C THR A 408 -52.11 -50.72 59.84
N LEU A 409 -52.47 -51.20 58.64
CA LEU A 409 -53.41 -52.31 58.50
C LEU A 409 -52.80 -53.63 59.01
N ALA A 410 -51.54 -53.91 58.71
CA ALA A 410 -50.83 -55.10 59.18
C ALA A 410 -50.69 -55.14 60.72
N GLU A 411 -50.38 -53.99 61.35
CA GLU A 411 -50.29 -53.87 62.82
C GLU A 411 -51.64 -54.18 63.50
N LYS A 412 -52.76 -53.68 62.95
CA LYS A 412 -54.11 -53.98 63.47
C LYS A 412 -54.51 -55.46 63.34
N VAL A 413 -54.09 -56.13 62.26
CA VAL A 413 -54.33 -57.57 62.08
C VAL A 413 -53.54 -58.38 63.12
N GLN A 414 -52.30 -57.98 63.41
CA GLN A 414 -51.44 -58.64 64.39
C GLN A 414 -51.97 -58.51 65.83
N GLU A 415 -52.54 -57.35 66.19
CA GLU A 415 -53.13 -57.09 67.51
C GLU A 415 -54.40 -57.92 67.75
N ASN A 416 -55.28 -58.04 66.74
CA ASN A 416 -56.50 -58.86 66.82
C ASN A 416 -56.21 -60.35 67.03
N ILE A 417 -55.12 -60.87 66.46
CA ILE A 417 -54.74 -62.28 66.60
C ILE A 417 -54.20 -62.59 68.01
N LYS A 418 -53.51 -61.66 68.66
CA LYS A 418 -52.96 -61.84 70.03
C LYS A 418 -54.04 -61.87 71.12
N ASN A 419 -55.13 -61.13 70.95
CA ASN A 419 -56.15 -60.95 72.00
C ASN A 419 -57.19 -62.10 72.09
N ASN A 420 -57.12 -63.09 71.20
CA ASN A 420 -58.13 -64.17 71.04
C ASN A 420 -57.60 -65.60 71.32
N THR A 421 -56.66 -65.78 72.25
CA THR A 421 -56.12 -67.09 72.70
C THR A 421 -56.78 -67.61 73.99
N VAL A 422 -56.99 -68.94 74.08
CA VAL A 422 -57.60 -69.66 75.23
C VAL A 422 -56.54 -70.48 75.98
N GLU A 423 -56.69 -70.67 77.31
CA GLU A 423 -55.78 -71.44 78.17
C GLU A 423 -56.32 -72.85 78.48
N ILE A 424 -55.49 -73.88 78.37
CA ILE A 424 -55.83 -75.28 78.66
C ILE A 424 -55.13 -75.74 79.95
N ILE A 425 -55.89 -76.21 80.93
CA ILE A 425 -55.41 -76.74 82.22
C ILE A 425 -55.59 -78.26 82.24
N GLU A 426 -54.52 -79.02 82.53
CA GLU A 426 -54.57 -80.48 82.64
C GLU A 426 -54.55 -80.93 84.11
N ALA A 427 -55.64 -81.55 84.60
CA ALA A 427 -55.74 -82.02 85.97
C ALA A 427 -56.75 -83.17 86.11
N LYS A 428 -56.60 -84.00 87.16
CA LYS A 428 -57.57 -85.09 87.44
C LYS A 428 -58.91 -84.59 87.99
N ASN A 429 -58.90 -83.48 88.73
CA ASN A 429 -60.09 -82.89 89.32
C ASN A 429 -60.42 -81.55 88.62
N PRO A 430 -61.69 -81.12 88.56
CA PRO A 430 -62.05 -79.86 87.94
C PRO A 430 -61.36 -78.70 88.68
N PRO A 431 -60.65 -77.79 87.98
CA PRO A 431 -60.08 -76.61 88.62
C PRO A 431 -61.19 -75.71 89.17
N THR A 432 -60.97 -75.10 90.35
CA THR A 432 -61.98 -74.30 91.08
C THR A 432 -61.60 -72.83 91.28
N THR A 433 -60.41 -72.41 90.85
CA THR A 433 -59.92 -71.03 90.93
C THR A 433 -59.35 -70.58 89.58
N GLY A 434 -59.44 -69.28 89.26
CA GLY A 434 -58.90 -68.71 88.01
C GLY A 434 -59.71 -68.97 86.74
N LEU A 435 -60.96 -69.44 86.83
CA LEU A 435 -61.78 -69.81 85.67
C LEU A 435 -62.41 -68.59 84.96
N LYS A 436 -62.26 -68.50 83.63
CA LYS A 436 -62.90 -67.48 82.77
C LYS A 436 -63.94 -68.14 81.85
N PRO A 437 -65.21 -67.68 81.85
CA PRO A 437 -66.26 -68.23 81.00
C PRO A 437 -65.84 -68.26 79.52
N ASN A 438 -66.06 -69.40 78.86
CA ASN A 438 -65.76 -69.69 77.45
C ASN A 438 -64.29 -69.46 77.01
N LYS A 439 -63.36 -69.34 77.96
CA LYS A 439 -61.92 -69.17 77.68
C LYS A 439 -60.99 -70.10 78.46
N THR A 440 -61.49 -70.77 79.49
CA THR A 440 -60.75 -71.80 80.22
C THR A 440 -61.19 -73.19 79.78
N LEU A 441 -60.22 -73.97 79.29
CA LEU A 441 -60.40 -75.37 78.92
C LEU A 441 -59.76 -76.25 79.99
N TRP A 442 -60.44 -77.31 80.38
CA TRP A 442 -59.93 -78.33 81.30
C TRP A 442 -59.89 -79.67 80.58
N ARG A 443 -58.73 -80.31 80.60
CA ARG A 443 -58.57 -81.68 80.12
C ARG A 443 -58.82 -82.65 81.27
N ASP A 444 -60.01 -83.23 81.30
CA ASP A 444 -60.45 -84.17 82.33
C ASP A 444 -59.75 -85.53 82.15
N MET A 445 -58.80 -85.83 83.04
CA MET A 445 -58.02 -87.08 83.01
C MET A 445 -58.47 -88.11 84.06
N SER A 446 -59.67 -87.97 84.62
CA SER A 446 -60.19 -88.85 85.68
C SER A 446 -60.30 -90.33 85.26
N ASN A 447 -60.56 -90.62 83.98
CA ASN A 447 -60.72 -91.98 83.44
C ASN A 447 -59.48 -92.55 82.72
N GLY A 448 -58.30 -91.99 82.94
CA GLY A 448 -57.08 -92.38 82.22
C GLY A 448 -56.93 -91.67 80.87
N LYS A 449 -55.76 -91.82 80.23
CA LYS A 449 -55.45 -91.10 78.97
C LYS A 449 -56.00 -91.87 77.75
N PRO A 450 -56.55 -91.18 76.74
CA PRO A 450 -56.64 -89.71 76.59
C PRO A 450 -57.87 -89.11 77.27
N GLY A 451 -57.66 -88.07 78.10
CA GLY A 451 -58.72 -87.35 78.80
C GLY A 451 -59.58 -86.47 77.88
N ILE A 452 -60.81 -86.15 78.30
CA ILE A 452 -61.81 -85.40 77.52
C ILE A 452 -61.66 -83.88 77.78
N LEU A 453 -61.59 -83.06 76.72
CA LEU A 453 -61.55 -81.59 76.87
C LEU A 453 -62.95 -81.05 77.19
N LYS A 454 -63.04 -80.25 78.26
CA LYS A 454 -64.24 -79.55 78.67
C LYS A 454 -63.97 -78.04 78.76
N ILE A 455 -64.93 -77.19 78.39
CA ILE A 455 -64.85 -75.73 78.54
C ILE A 455 -65.68 -75.26 79.73
N TRP A 456 -65.18 -74.28 80.48
CA TRP A 456 -65.94 -73.64 81.54
C TRP A 456 -66.89 -72.61 80.96
N THR A 457 -68.19 -72.78 81.09
CA THR A 457 -69.20 -71.86 80.55
C THR A 457 -69.50 -70.67 81.47
N GLY A 458 -68.91 -70.66 82.66
CA GLY A 458 -69.23 -69.71 83.75
C GLY A 458 -70.08 -70.32 84.86
N THR A 459 -70.78 -71.42 84.57
CA THR A 459 -71.63 -72.14 85.52
C THR A 459 -71.38 -73.65 85.55
N ALA A 460 -70.94 -74.27 84.45
CA ALA A 460 -70.65 -75.70 84.35
C ALA A 460 -69.49 -76.00 83.36
N TRP A 461 -69.01 -77.25 83.36
CA TRP A 461 -68.01 -77.76 82.43
C TRP A 461 -68.67 -78.60 81.32
N GLU A 462 -68.52 -78.21 80.05
CA GLU A 462 -69.14 -78.89 78.88
C GLU A 462 -68.10 -79.43 77.89
N SER A 463 -68.36 -80.58 77.25
CA SER A 463 -67.39 -81.29 76.39
C SER A 463 -67.26 -80.69 74.98
N VAL A 464 -66.04 -80.68 74.42
CA VAL A 464 -65.74 -80.11 73.09
C VAL A 464 -65.15 -81.18 72.14
N VAL A 465 -65.53 -81.21 70.85
CA VAL A 465 -65.08 -82.15 69.79
C VAL A 465 -64.46 -81.32 68.62
N PRO A 466 -63.37 -81.75 67.92
CA PRO A 466 -62.14 -80.97 67.62
C PRO A 466 -62.19 -80.22 66.24
N ASP A 467 -61.21 -79.47 65.70
CA ASP A 467 -59.74 -79.32 65.81
C ASP A 467 -59.35 -77.94 65.19
N VAL A 468 -58.45 -77.13 65.79
CA VAL A 468 -58.07 -75.78 65.29
C VAL A 468 -56.56 -75.52 65.26
N GLU A 469 -55.73 -76.53 65.57
CA GLU A 469 -54.32 -76.28 65.93
C GLU A 469 -53.36 -76.32 64.71
N SER A 470 -53.73 -77.01 63.62
CA SER A 470 -52.93 -77.08 62.39
C SER A 470 -53.05 -75.81 61.52
N VAL A 471 -54.26 -75.25 61.37
CA VAL A 471 -54.51 -74.05 60.55
C VAL A 471 -53.84 -72.81 61.12
N LYS A 472 -53.73 -72.70 62.45
CA LYS A 472 -53.22 -71.49 63.13
C LYS A 472 -51.71 -71.30 62.94
N LYS A 473 -50.93 -72.37 62.82
CA LYS A 473 -49.46 -72.29 62.77
C LYS A 473 -48.95 -72.08 61.34
N GLU A 474 -49.64 -72.63 60.35
CA GLU A 474 -49.27 -72.51 58.93
C GLU A 474 -49.62 -71.12 58.37
N THR A 475 -50.80 -70.59 58.68
CA THR A 475 -51.20 -69.24 58.24
C THR A 475 -50.36 -68.13 58.89
N LEU A 476 -49.99 -68.27 60.17
CA LEU A 476 -49.19 -67.25 60.86
C LEU A 476 -47.75 -67.17 60.32
N ASN A 477 -47.16 -68.33 60.01
CA ASN A 477 -45.81 -68.38 59.46
C ASN A 477 -45.78 -67.86 58.01
N GLN A 478 -46.80 -68.17 57.20
CA GLN A 478 -46.88 -67.68 55.83
C GLN A 478 -47.08 -66.16 55.77
N VAL A 479 -48.00 -65.61 56.58
CA VAL A 479 -48.24 -64.16 56.65
C VAL A 479 -47.00 -63.40 57.11
N ASN A 480 -46.28 -63.89 58.13
CA ASN A 480 -45.02 -63.24 58.55
C ASN A 480 -43.94 -63.30 57.46
N LYS A 481 -43.85 -64.40 56.71
CA LYS A 481 -42.88 -64.55 55.64
C LYS A 481 -43.17 -63.62 54.46
N ASP A 482 -44.44 -63.46 54.11
CA ASP A 482 -44.87 -62.56 53.03
C ASP A 482 -44.73 -61.09 53.42
N ILE A 483 -44.97 -60.73 54.70
CA ILE A 483 -44.72 -59.38 55.22
C ILE A 483 -43.23 -59.03 55.15
N GLU A 484 -42.35 -59.93 55.60
CA GLU A 484 -40.89 -59.68 55.57
C GLU A 484 -40.33 -59.66 54.14
N ALA A 485 -40.85 -60.50 53.23
CA ALA A 485 -40.49 -60.46 51.82
C ALA A 485 -40.89 -59.11 51.17
N THR A 486 -42.12 -58.64 51.42
CA THR A 486 -42.62 -57.37 50.88
C THR A 486 -41.86 -56.17 51.44
N LYS A 487 -41.51 -56.20 52.74
CA LYS A 487 -40.68 -55.17 53.39
C LYS A 487 -39.28 -55.12 52.78
N THR A 488 -38.70 -56.28 52.47
CA THR A 488 -37.38 -56.38 51.84
C THR A 488 -37.40 -55.83 50.41
N GLU A 489 -38.40 -56.20 49.60
CA GLU A 489 -38.53 -55.71 48.23
C GLU A 489 -38.80 -54.19 48.17
N LEU A 490 -39.62 -53.68 49.08
CA LEU A 490 -39.90 -52.24 49.16
C LEU A 490 -38.66 -51.43 49.56
N ASN A 491 -37.91 -51.91 50.57
CA ASN A 491 -36.65 -51.27 50.98
C ASN A 491 -35.62 -51.28 49.83
N GLN A 492 -35.58 -52.35 49.03
CA GLN A 492 -34.71 -52.46 47.87
C GLN A 492 -35.10 -51.42 46.79
N LYS A 493 -36.38 -51.31 46.44
CA LYS A 493 -36.88 -50.32 45.45
C LYS A 493 -36.64 -48.87 45.90
N VAL A 494 -36.83 -48.57 47.19
CA VAL A 494 -36.53 -47.23 47.74
C VAL A 494 -35.03 -46.93 47.65
N LYS A 495 -34.18 -47.92 47.93
CA LYS A 495 -32.71 -47.77 47.85
C LYS A 495 -32.24 -47.58 46.40
N GLU A 496 -32.83 -48.28 45.44
CA GLU A 496 -32.55 -48.12 44.01
C GLU A 496 -32.97 -46.74 43.50
N ALA A 497 -34.16 -46.25 43.87
CA ALA A 497 -34.59 -44.89 43.54
C ALA A 497 -33.68 -43.82 44.17
N GLN A 498 -33.24 -44.01 45.42
CA GLN A 498 -32.26 -43.12 46.07
C GLN A 498 -30.90 -43.11 45.37
N ASN A 499 -30.39 -44.28 44.97
CA ASN A 499 -29.12 -44.38 44.26
C ASN A 499 -29.20 -43.70 42.88
N GLN A 500 -30.32 -43.83 42.18
CA GLN A 500 -30.54 -43.17 40.89
C GLN A 500 -30.62 -41.65 41.03
N ALA A 501 -31.36 -41.14 42.02
CA ALA A 501 -31.42 -39.72 42.33
C ALA A 501 -30.05 -39.14 42.76
N THR A 502 -29.27 -39.92 43.53
CA THR A 502 -27.91 -39.53 43.94
C THR A 502 -26.94 -39.51 42.75
N GLY A 503 -27.05 -40.47 41.83
CA GLY A 503 -26.27 -40.49 40.59
C GLY A 503 -26.54 -39.27 39.71
N GLN A 504 -27.82 -38.95 39.49
CA GLN A 504 -28.22 -37.76 38.74
C GLN A 504 -27.78 -36.45 39.42
N PHE A 505 -27.86 -36.37 40.75
CA PHE A 505 -27.36 -35.22 41.50
C PHE A 505 -25.85 -35.03 41.34
N ASN A 506 -25.08 -36.12 41.36
CA ASN A 506 -23.63 -36.05 41.15
C ASN A 506 -23.28 -35.61 39.72
N GLU A 507 -24.00 -36.09 38.71
CA GLU A 507 -23.82 -35.63 37.32
C GLU A 507 -24.12 -34.13 37.16
N VAL A 508 -25.20 -33.63 37.78
CA VAL A 508 -25.54 -32.21 37.79
C VAL A 508 -24.50 -31.38 38.55
N GLN A 509 -23.99 -31.88 39.68
CA GLN A 509 -22.94 -31.22 40.45
C GLN A 509 -21.63 -31.13 39.66
N GLU A 510 -21.22 -32.21 38.99
CA GLU A 510 -20.05 -32.23 38.11
C GLU A 510 -20.23 -31.29 36.91
N GLY A 511 -21.42 -31.26 36.31
CA GLY A 511 -21.79 -30.30 35.26
C GLY A 511 -21.68 -28.85 35.73
N LEU A 512 -22.22 -28.51 36.91
CA LEU A 512 -22.14 -27.18 37.52
C LEU A 512 -20.70 -26.77 37.87
N GLN A 513 -19.88 -27.70 38.36
CA GLN A 513 -18.45 -27.46 38.58
C GLN A 513 -17.72 -27.22 37.24
N GLY A 514 -18.11 -27.93 36.17
CA GLY A 514 -17.62 -27.69 34.80
C GLY A 514 -17.96 -26.28 34.30
N VAL A 515 -19.19 -25.83 34.51
CA VAL A 515 -19.64 -24.47 34.19
C VAL A 515 -18.88 -23.42 34.99
N SER A 516 -18.72 -23.62 36.31
CA SER A 516 -17.95 -22.69 37.16
C SER A 516 -16.48 -22.58 36.71
N ARG A 517 -15.82 -23.69 36.37
CA ARG A 517 -14.47 -23.65 35.78
C ARG A 517 -14.44 -22.91 34.44
N THR A 518 -15.49 -23.04 33.63
CA THR A 518 -15.61 -22.33 32.35
C THR A 518 -15.76 -20.82 32.58
N ILE A 519 -16.54 -20.40 33.58
CA ILE A 519 -16.68 -18.98 33.95
C ILE A 519 -15.34 -18.41 34.40
N THR A 520 -14.61 -19.08 35.30
CA THR A 520 -13.28 -18.63 35.74
C THR A 520 -12.28 -18.56 34.57
N ASN A 521 -12.34 -19.51 33.63
CA ASN A 521 -11.52 -19.46 32.42
C ASN A 521 -11.88 -18.27 31.51
N ILE A 522 -13.16 -17.87 31.46
CA ILE A 522 -13.61 -16.69 30.72
C ILE A 522 -13.12 -15.41 31.42
N GLU A 523 -13.23 -15.31 32.73
CA GLU A 523 -12.73 -14.17 33.52
C GLU A 523 -11.21 -13.98 33.36
N ASN A 524 -10.45 -15.07 33.42
CA ASN A 524 -9.00 -15.03 33.19
C ASN A 524 -8.66 -14.57 31.76
N LYS A 525 -9.37 -15.08 30.74
CA LYS A 525 -9.23 -14.64 29.35
C LYS A 525 -9.60 -13.16 29.17
N GLN A 526 -10.62 -12.67 29.87
CA GLN A 526 -11.01 -11.26 29.86
C GLN A 526 -9.90 -10.37 30.46
N GLY A 527 -9.27 -10.81 31.55
CA GLY A 527 -8.12 -10.13 32.14
C GLY A 527 -6.90 -10.08 31.19
N GLU A 528 -6.63 -11.16 30.46
CA GLU A 528 -5.58 -11.17 29.43
C GLU A 528 -5.91 -10.25 28.24
N ILE A 529 -7.17 -10.22 27.80
CA ILE A 529 -7.64 -9.32 26.74
C ILE A 529 -7.44 -7.86 27.16
N ASN A 530 -7.83 -7.49 28.38
CA ASN A 530 -7.63 -6.12 28.88
C ASN A 530 -6.15 -5.71 28.86
N LYS A 531 -5.24 -6.59 29.32
CA LYS A 531 -3.79 -6.31 29.26
C LYS A 531 -3.30 -6.11 27.82
N LYS A 532 -3.75 -6.95 26.88
CA LYS A 532 -3.39 -6.83 25.45
C LYS A 532 -3.95 -5.55 24.82
N VAL A 533 -5.18 -5.15 25.17
CA VAL A 533 -5.79 -3.89 24.71
C VAL A 533 -4.98 -2.69 25.20
N THR A 534 -4.60 -2.66 26.49
CA THR A 534 -3.77 -1.58 27.03
C THR A 534 -2.39 -1.51 26.39
N GLN A 535 -1.74 -2.65 26.15
CA GLN A 535 -0.46 -2.68 25.43
C GLN A 535 -0.61 -2.15 24.00
N PHE A 536 -1.67 -2.55 23.30
CA PHE A 536 -1.95 -2.09 21.95
C PHE A 536 -2.21 -0.58 21.87
N GLU A 537 -2.92 0.00 22.86
CA GLU A 537 -3.09 1.46 22.97
C GLU A 537 -1.76 2.20 23.16
N GLN A 538 -0.86 1.66 23.98
CA GLN A 538 0.48 2.22 24.16
C GLN A 538 1.30 2.15 22.86
N ASP A 539 1.30 0.99 22.19
CA ASP A 539 2.00 0.80 20.92
C ASP A 539 1.44 1.74 19.83
N SER A 540 0.11 1.87 19.75
CA SER A 540 -0.57 2.78 18.82
C SER A 540 -0.19 4.25 19.03
N ASN A 541 -0.09 4.70 20.29
CA ASN A 541 0.38 6.05 20.62
C ASN A 541 1.87 6.25 20.26
N GLY A 542 2.70 5.21 20.42
CA GLY A 542 4.09 5.20 19.96
C GLY A 542 4.21 5.33 18.43
N PHE A 543 3.37 4.61 17.69
CA PHE A 543 3.27 4.73 16.24
C PHE A 543 2.83 6.14 15.79
N LYS A 544 1.82 6.72 16.46
CA LYS A 544 1.36 8.09 16.17
C LYS A 544 2.49 9.11 16.31
N THR A 545 3.24 9.04 17.41
CA THR A 545 4.39 9.93 17.66
C THR A 545 5.48 9.76 16.60
N SER A 546 5.71 8.52 16.16
CA SER A 546 6.69 8.20 15.11
C SER A 546 6.27 8.79 13.76
N ILE A 547 4.98 8.69 13.41
CA ILE A 547 4.43 9.30 12.19
C ILE A 547 4.56 10.83 12.23
N GLU A 548 4.20 11.48 13.34
CA GLU A 548 4.33 12.94 13.48
C GLU A 548 5.78 13.42 13.32
N SER A 549 6.75 12.67 13.86
CA SER A 549 8.18 12.95 13.71
C SER A 549 8.66 12.80 12.26
N LEU A 550 8.20 11.75 11.56
CA LEU A 550 8.52 11.52 10.15
C LEU A 550 7.91 12.59 9.25
N THR A 551 6.66 12.98 9.47
CA THR A 551 6.01 14.07 8.73
C THR A 551 6.75 15.39 8.88
N LYS A 552 7.26 15.69 10.09
CA LYS A 552 8.09 16.88 10.32
C LYS A 552 9.40 16.84 9.52
N LYS A 553 10.09 15.69 9.52
CA LYS A 553 11.32 15.49 8.73
C LYS A 553 11.06 15.61 7.23
N ASP A 554 9.94 15.08 6.73
CA ASP A 554 9.58 15.20 5.32
C ASP A 554 9.38 16.67 4.91
N ASN A 555 8.73 17.47 5.76
CA ASN A 555 8.58 18.91 5.55
C ASN A 555 9.94 19.65 5.56
N ASP A 556 10.84 19.30 6.48
CA ASP A 556 12.19 19.87 6.54
C ASP A 556 13.00 19.54 5.27
N ILE A 557 12.87 18.32 4.76
CA ILE A 557 13.49 17.89 3.50
C ILE A 557 12.88 18.67 2.33
N SER A 558 11.56 18.83 2.25
CA SER A 558 10.90 19.64 1.21
C SER A 558 11.38 21.09 1.19
N ASN A 559 11.52 21.73 2.36
CA ASN A 559 12.04 23.10 2.47
C ASN A 559 13.50 23.21 2.02
N THR A 560 14.32 22.23 2.41
CA THR A 560 15.73 22.16 1.98
C THR A 560 15.81 22.01 0.46
N LEU A 561 14.95 21.18 -0.11
CA LEU A 561 14.90 20.94 -1.56
C LEU A 561 14.50 22.20 -2.34
N HIS A 562 13.56 22.98 -1.81
CA HIS A 562 13.20 24.27 -2.40
C HIS A 562 14.39 25.25 -2.42
N THR A 563 15.19 25.25 -1.35
CA THR A 563 16.43 26.05 -1.29
C THR A 563 17.45 25.58 -2.32
N VAL A 564 17.58 24.27 -2.55
CA VAL A 564 18.45 23.70 -3.59
C VAL A 564 17.97 24.13 -4.98
N GLU A 565 16.67 24.05 -5.27
CA GLU A 565 16.07 24.50 -6.54
C GLU A 565 16.39 25.99 -6.81
N GLN A 566 16.23 26.86 -5.81
CA GLN A 566 16.58 28.28 -5.93
C GLN A 566 18.08 28.51 -6.18
N THR A 567 18.94 27.75 -5.49
CA THR A 567 20.40 27.85 -5.64
C THR A 567 20.85 27.39 -7.03
N VAL A 568 20.26 26.32 -7.54
CA VAL A 568 20.48 25.81 -8.90
C VAL A 568 20.13 26.87 -9.93
N GLU A 569 18.95 27.50 -9.81
CA GLU A 569 18.50 28.52 -10.76
C GLU A 569 19.44 29.75 -10.75
N GLY A 570 19.86 30.19 -9.55
CA GLY A 570 20.86 31.26 -9.41
C GLY A 570 22.22 30.88 -10.02
N THR A 571 22.63 29.62 -9.89
CA THR A 571 23.88 29.11 -10.47
C THR A 571 23.81 29.05 -11.99
N LYS A 572 22.68 28.60 -12.57
CA LYS A 572 22.44 28.62 -14.03
C LYS A 572 22.57 30.02 -14.60
N LYS A 573 21.92 31.00 -13.97
CA LYS A 573 22.02 32.39 -14.38
C LYS A 573 23.47 32.88 -14.37
N THR A 574 24.21 32.57 -13.30
CA THR A 574 25.62 32.91 -13.20
C THR A 574 26.44 32.25 -14.32
N ILE A 575 26.21 30.97 -14.63
CA ILE A 575 26.90 30.28 -15.72
C ILE A 575 26.60 30.95 -17.07
N SER A 576 25.34 31.31 -17.33
CA SER A 576 24.95 32.04 -18.55
C SER A 576 25.64 33.41 -18.66
N ASP A 577 25.72 34.17 -17.57
CA ASP A 577 26.41 35.47 -17.54
C ASP A 577 27.92 35.31 -17.85
N VAL A 578 28.56 34.26 -17.31
CA VAL A 578 29.97 33.97 -17.60
C VAL A 578 30.14 33.47 -19.04
N GLN A 579 29.22 32.65 -19.59
CA GLN A 579 29.24 32.21 -20.99
C GLN A 579 29.14 33.40 -21.96
N GLN A 580 28.27 34.36 -21.67
CA GLN A 580 28.17 35.60 -22.45
C GLN A 580 29.50 36.37 -22.41
N THR A 581 30.02 36.63 -21.21
CA THR A 581 31.30 37.33 -21.02
C THR A 581 32.45 36.62 -21.74
N THR A 582 32.46 35.29 -21.72
CA THR A 582 33.48 34.46 -22.40
C THR A 582 33.41 34.62 -23.92
N SER A 583 32.19 34.67 -24.47
CA SER A 583 31.95 34.89 -25.90
C SER A 583 32.41 36.27 -26.34
N GLU A 584 32.10 37.31 -25.56
CA GLU A 584 32.56 38.68 -25.80
C GLU A 584 34.09 38.79 -25.76
N LEU A 585 34.75 38.15 -24.79
CA LEU A 585 36.21 38.10 -24.70
C LEU A 585 36.84 37.36 -25.89
N LYS A 586 36.22 36.27 -26.36
CA LYS A 586 36.68 35.51 -27.52
C LYS A 586 36.63 36.35 -28.80
N GLN A 587 35.57 37.13 -28.97
CA GLN A 587 35.45 38.09 -30.05
C GLN A 587 36.56 39.16 -29.98
N LYS A 588 36.69 39.85 -28.84
CA LYS A 588 37.73 40.90 -28.66
C LYS A 588 39.14 40.37 -28.87
N THR A 589 39.42 39.15 -28.40
CA THR A 589 40.73 38.49 -28.59
C THR A 589 41.02 38.23 -30.07
N THR A 590 39.99 37.88 -30.84
CA THR A 590 40.10 37.68 -32.29
C THR A 590 40.34 39.00 -33.02
N GLU A 591 39.57 40.04 -32.69
CA GLU A 591 39.73 41.40 -33.24
C GLU A 591 41.14 41.95 -32.95
N MET A 592 41.62 41.79 -31.72
CA MET A 592 42.99 42.18 -31.34
C MET A 592 44.06 41.46 -32.16
N LYS A 593 43.87 40.16 -32.45
CA LYS A 593 44.80 39.39 -33.28
C LYS A 593 44.82 39.89 -34.72
N GLU A 594 43.65 40.19 -35.28
CA GLU A 594 43.52 40.73 -36.63
C GLU A 594 44.14 42.12 -36.76
N GLU A 595 43.87 43.02 -35.81
CA GLU A 595 44.45 44.36 -35.80
C GLU A 595 45.97 44.33 -35.64
N ALA A 596 46.51 43.45 -34.76
CA ALA A 596 47.95 43.24 -34.66
C ALA A 596 48.57 42.75 -35.99
N GLY A 597 47.87 41.85 -36.70
CA GLY A 597 48.26 41.40 -38.04
C GLY A 597 48.29 42.55 -39.06
N LYS A 598 47.22 43.35 -39.15
CA LYS A 598 47.14 44.52 -40.06
C LYS A 598 48.23 45.55 -39.78
N ILE A 599 48.53 45.79 -38.50
CA ILE A 599 49.61 46.69 -38.06
C ILE A 599 50.97 46.17 -38.55
N SER A 600 51.22 44.86 -38.42
CA SER A 600 52.44 44.21 -38.92
C SER A 600 52.61 44.38 -40.44
N GLU A 601 51.55 44.12 -41.22
CA GLU A 601 51.57 44.26 -42.68
C GLU A 601 51.78 45.71 -43.13
N LYS A 602 51.08 46.67 -42.50
CA LYS A 602 51.26 48.10 -42.77
C LYS A 602 52.68 48.54 -42.48
N LEU A 603 53.29 48.07 -41.38
CA LEU A 603 54.66 48.43 -41.05
C LEU A 603 55.64 47.90 -42.10
N GLN A 604 55.52 46.64 -42.52
CA GLN A 604 56.36 46.10 -43.60
C GLN A 604 56.22 46.89 -44.91
N SER A 605 55.01 47.37 -45.20
CA SER A 605 54.77 48.24 -46.36
C SER A 605 55.46 49.61 -46.22
N VAL A 606 55.36 50.25 -45.05
CA VAL A 606 56.04 51.52 -44.74
C VAL A 606 57.55 51.35 -44.81
N GLU A 607 58.10 50.27 -44.26
CA GLU A 607 59.53 49.97 -44.32
C GLU A 607 60.01 49.84 -45.78
N LYS A 608 59.31 49.07 -46.61
CA LYS A 608 59.63 48.95 -48.04
C LYS A 608 59.59 50.29 -48.74
N LYS A 609 58.61 51.15 -48.42
CA LYS A 609 58.49 52.50 -49.01
C LYS A 609 59.63 53.41 -48.57
N VAL A 610 59.93 53.48 -47.27
CA VAL A 610 61.05 54.26 -46.70
C VAL A 610 62.40 53.79 -47.25
N ASN A 611 62.58 52.48 -47.41
CA ASN A 611 63.81 51.93 -48.00
C ASN A 611 63.93 52.20 -49.50
N ASN A 612 62.82 52.24 -50.25
CA ASN A 612 62.82 52.54 -51.69
C ASN A 612 62.94 54.05 -52.00
N ASP A 613 62.51 54.94 -51.11
CA ASP A 613 62.68 56.40 -51.26
C ASP A 613 64.14 56.88 -51.01
N LYS A 614 65.07 55.97 -50.72
CA LYS A 614 66.51 56.26 -50.47
C LYS A 614 67.32 56.68 -51.71
N SER A 615 66.72 56.87 -52.89
CA SER A 615 67.45 57.31 -54.10
C SER A 615 67.84 58.80 -54.10
N GLY A 616 67.45 59.58 -53.08
CA GLY A 616 67.60 61.03 -53.05
C GLY A 616 68.64 61.65 -52.11
N GLY A 617 69.11 60.98 -51.05
CA GLY A 617 70.11 61.53 -50.11
C GLY A 617 69.66 61.50 -48.66
N ARG A 618 70.08 60.45 -47.93
CA ARG A 618 69.91 60.37 -46.47
C ARG A 618 70.89 61.31 -45.76
N ASN A 619 70.48 61.91 -44.64
CA ASN A 619 71.40 62.65 -43.79
C ASN A 619 72.40 61.67 -43.15
N LEU A 620 73.68 61.93 -43.33
CA LEU A 620 74.75 61.10 -42.81
C LEU A 620 75.22 61.55 -41.43
N LEU A 621 74.86 62.74 -40.92
CA LEU A 621 75.35 63.23 -39.63
C LEU A 621 74.44 62.81 -38.46
N LEU A 622 75.05 62.14 -37.49
CA LEU A 622 74.45 61.83 -36.18
C LEU A 622 74.34 63.08 -35.30
N LYS A 623 73.29 63.14 -34.45
CA LYS A 623 73.02 64.24 -33.51
C LYS A 623 73.05 65.63 -34.16
N SER A 624 72.50 65.70 -35.37
CA SER A 624 72.71 66.84 -36.26
C SER A 624 71.62 67.91 -36.19
N ASN A 625 70.51 67.65 -35.50
CA ASN A 625 69.46 68.63 -35.17
C ASN A 625 69.52 69.03 -33.69
N VAL A 626 70.65 69.61 -33.31
CA VAL A 626 70.87 70.15 -31.97
C VAL A 626 71.23 71.61 -32.13
N LYS A 627 70.45 72.47 -31.48
CA LYS A 627 70.69 73.91 -31.49
C LYS A 627 71.90 74.26 -30.62
N TYR A 628 72.84 75.00 -31.18
CA TYR A 628 74.01 75.54 -30.48
C TYR A 628 74.05 77.06 -30.61
N GLU A 629 74.43 77.74 -29.53
CA GLU A 629 74.85 79.14 -29.54
C GLU A 629 76.23 79.21 -28.88
N LYS A 630 77.29 79.42 -29.68
CA LYS A 630 78.68 79.32 -29.21
C LYS A 630 79.54 80.47 -29.72
N THR A 631 80.49 80.90 -28.90
CA THR A 631 81.56 81.85 -29.27
C THR A 631 82.88 81.15 -29.62
N ASP A 632 82.95 79.83 -29.47
CA ASP A 632 84.14 79.02 -29.77
C ASP A 632 84.43 78.99 -31.28
N TYR A 633 85.73 78.89 -31.62
CA TYR A 633 86.15 78.71 -33.01
C TYR A 633 85.68 77.38 -33.58
N LEU A 634 85.87 76.27 -32.85
CA LEU A 634 85.26 74.97 -33.17
C LEU A 634 83.84 74.96 -32.59
N ILE A 635 82.83 75.02 -33.47
CA ILE A 635 81.43 75.01 -33.05
C ILE A 635 81.03 73.61 -32.61
N ASN A 636 81.24 72.60 -33.46
CA ASN A 636 80.95 71.22 -33.12
C ASN A 636 81.71 70.24 -34.04
N GLN A 637 81.83 69.00 -33.59
CA GLN A 637 82.29 67.88 -34.40
C GLN A 637 81.19 66.84 -34.51
N TYR A 638 80.85 66.48 -35.74
CA TYR A 638 79.82 65.51 -36.08
C TYR A 638 80.45 64.20 -36.54
N ASN A 639 79.78 63.09 -36.22
CA ASN A 639 80.11 61.78 -36.75
C ASN A 639 79.14 61.44 -37.89
N SER A 640 79.70 60.97 -39.00
CA SER A 640 78.97 60.41 -40.14
C SER A 640 78.56 58.96 -39.86
N THR A 641 77.44 58.50 -40.42
CA THR A 641 76.94 57.13 -40.34
C THR A 641 77.79 56.16 -41.18
N GLU A 642 78.48 56.68 -42.19
CA GLU A 642 79.41 55.94 -43.06
C GLU A 642 80.76 56.65 -43.20
N ASN A 643 81.78 55.90 -43.66
CA ASN A 643 83.10 56.44 -43.95
C ASN A 643 83.04 57.39 -45.15
N PHE A 644 83.77 58.50 -45.10
CA PHE A 644 83.96 59.36 -46.25
C PHE A 644 84.71 58.62 -47.37
N SER A 645 84.18 58.67 -48.59
CA SER A 645 84.80 58.08 -49.77
C SER A 645 85.65 59.12 -50.49
N THR A 646 86.97 58.91 -50.57
CA THR A 646 87.90 59.87 -51.21
C THR A 646 87.45 60.22 -52.63
N GLY A 647 87.34 61.51 -52.94
CA GLY A 647 86.93 62.02 -54.25
C GLY A 647 85.43 62.10 -54.49
N GLU A 648 84.62 61.47 -53.64
CA GLU A 648 83.16 61.50 -53.70
C GLU A 648 82.62 62.87 -53.28
N GLU A 649 81.55 63.32 -53.95
CA GLU A 649 80.90 64.60 -53.62
C GLU A 649 79.96 64.44 -52.43
N TYR A 650 80.03 65.39 -51.51
CA TYR A 650 79.11 65.53 -50.39
C TYR A 650 78.63 66.97 -50.30
N THR A 651 77.37 67.15 -49.92
CA THR A 651 76.75 68.44 -49.67
C THR A 651 76.42 68.58 -48.19
N PHE A 652 77.13 69.45 -47.50
CA PHE A 652 76.83 69.83 -46.12
C PHE A 652 75.85 70.99 -46.14
N VAL A 653 74.69 70.81 -45.51
CA VAL A 653 73.60 71.79 -45.43
C VAL A 653 73.40 72.16 -43.97
N MET A 654 73.15 73.42 -43.67
CA MET A 654 72.92 73.84 -42.29
C MET A 654 71.99 75.04 -42.22
N LYS A 655 71.25 75.12 -41.12
CA LYS A 655 70.51 76.33 -40.74
C LYS A 655 71.22 77.00 -39.58
N GLY A 656 71.54 78.27 -39.73
CA GLY A 656 72.28 79.01 -38.72
C GLY A 656 72.69 80.40 -39.20
N SER A 657 73.31 81.16 -38.31
CA SER A 657 73.78 82.51 -38.59
C SER A 657 75.10 82.80 -37.89
N VAL A 658 75.97 83.53 -38.57
CA VAL A 658 77.20 84.13 -38.03
C VAL A 658 77.20 85.63 -38.30
N PRO A 659 77.90 86.45 -37.50
CA PRO A 659 78.00 87.89 -37.72
C PRO A 659 78.70 88.26 -39.03
N GLN A 660 78.48 89.49 -39.51
CA GLN A 660 79.08 90.00 -40.73
C GLN A 660 80.62 89.89 -40.69
N GLY A 661 81.22 89.32 -41.74
CA GLY A 661 82.65 89.05 -41.84
C GLY A 661 83.07 87.63 -41.45
N GLN A 662 82.15 86.81 -40.92
CA GLN A 662 82.37 85.39 -40.63
C GLN A 662 81.55 84.47 -41.54
N LYS A 663 81.99 83.21 -41.61
CA LYS A 663 81.37 82.13 -42.38
C LYS A 663 81.56 80.80 -41.65
N PHE A 664 80.62 79.89 -41.83
CA PHE A 664 80.77 78.52 -41.37
C PHE A 664 81.74 77.77 -42.28
N GLY A 665 82.82 77.24 -41.72
CA GLY A 665 83.75 76.39 -42.48
C GLY A 665 83.72 74.95 -42.00
N ILE A 666 83.90 74.04 -42.94
CA ILE A 666 83.76 72.60 -42.76
C ILE A 666 85.14 71.97 -42.96
N TRP A 667 85.55 71.13 -42.00
CA TRP A 667 86.84 70.43 -42.04
C TRP A 667 86.67 68.92 -41.83
N GLN A 668 87.43 68.15 -42.60
CA GLN A 668 87.69 66.72 -42.35
C GLN A 668 88.99 66.55 -41.54
N ASN A 669 89.32 65.29 -41.19
CA ASN A 669 90.58 64.94 -40.53
C ASN A 669 90.81 65.68 -39.20
N GLY A 670 89.76 65.72 -38.36
CA GLY A 670 89.83 66.34 -37.03
C GLY A 670 90.07 67.85 -37.04
N GLY A 671 89.81 68.54 -38.16
CA GLY A 671 90.11 69.98 -38.30
C GLY A 671 91.35 70.28 -39.16
N SER A 672 92.01 69.27 -39.72
CA SER A 672 93.26 69.46 -40.48
C SER A 672 93.04 69.76 -41.97
N SER A 673 91.91 69.34 -42.54
CA SER A 673 91.64 69.49 -43.98
C SER A 673 90.37 70.30 -44.20
N ASN A 674 90.49 71.57 -44.60
CA ASN A 674 89.31 72.37 -44.97
C ASN A 674 88.71 71.80 -46.26
N VAL A 675 87.42 71.50 -46.23
CA VAL A 675 86.70 70.97 -47.40
C VAL A 675 85.76 72.01 -48.01
N GLY A 676 85.44 73.10 -47.30
CA GLY A 676 84.74 74.23 -47.88
C GLY A 676 84.08 75.14 -46.84
N TYR A 677 83.35 76.13 -47.32
CA TYR A 677 82.60 77.09 -46.50
C TYR A 677 81.13 77.13 -46.93
N ALA A 678 80.21 77.05 -45.97
CA ALA A 678 78.77 77.10 -46.22
C ALA A 678 78.32 78.55 -46.50
N THR A 679 78.59 79.03 -47.70
CA THR A 679 78.22 80.39 -48.14
C THR A 679 77.10 80.39 -49.18
N SER A 680 76.81 79.25 -49.80
CA SER A 680 75.72 79.15 -50.79
C SER A 680 74.38 79.10 -50.07
N VAL A 681 73.42 79.93 -50.49
CA VAL A 681 72.09 79.97 -49.89
C VAL A 681 71.19 78.91 -50.56
N TYR A 682 70.55 78.07 -49.75
CA TYR A 682 69.55 77.12 -50.21
C TYR A 682 68.12 77.68 -50.05
N ALA A 683 67.80 78.18 -48.86
CA ALA A 683 66.52 78.82 -48.52
C ALA A 683 66.68 79.68 -47.25
N ASN A 684 65.64 80.39 -46.80
CA ASN A 684 65.62 81.27 -45.62
C ASN A 684 66.50 80.82 -44.43
N GLY A 685 67.71 81.37 -44.30
CA GLY A 685 68.65 81.06 -43.22
C GLY A 685 69.35 79.70 -43.31
N ILE A 686 69.16 78.96 -44.41
CA ILE A 686 69.79 77.68 -44.72
C ILE A 686 70.88 77.88 -45.77
N THR A 687 72.10 77.51 -45.41
CA THR A 687 73.28 77.58 -46.25
C THR A 687 73.87 76.21 -46.48
N TYR A 688 74.60 76.03 -47.59
CA TYR A 688 75.25 74.77 -47.91
C TYR A 688 76.62 74.96 -48.54
N VAL A 689 77.38 73.86 -48.55
CA VAL A 689 78.60 73.70 -49.34
C VAL A 689 78.66 72.29 -49.90
N THR A 690 79.03 72.18 -51.17
CA THR A 690 79.36 70.91 -51.81
C THR A 690 80.87 70.79 -51.92
N PHE A 691 81.41 69.64 -51.52
CA PHE A 691 82.84 69.37 -51.52
C PHE A 691 83.14 67.93 -51.93
N LYS A 692 84.33 67.69 -52.47
CA LYS A 692 84.86 66.33 -52.65
C LYS A 692 85.60 65.91 -51.39
N ALA A 693 85.24 64.77 -50.81
CA ALA A 693 85.91 64.28 -49.62
C ALA A 693 87.39 64.00 -49.88
N VAL A 694 88.25 64.38 -48.94
CA VAL A 694 89.68 64.09 -48.97
C VAL A 694 89.98 62.74 -48.33
N ALA A 695 91.19 62.21 -48.56
CA ALA A 695 91.63 60.98 -47.91
C ALA A 695 91.59 61.14 -46.38
N ALA A 696 90.90 60.24 -45.71
CA ALA A 696 90.76 60.28 -44.26
C ALA A 696 92.03 59.80 -43.56
N THR A 697 92.46 60.52 -42.52
CA THR A 697 93.49 60.04 -41.58
C THR A 697 92.90 59.03 -40.61
N SER A 698 93.73 58.09 -40.11
CA SER A 698 93.29 57.07 -39.14
C SER A 698 92.55 57.69 -37.95
N GLY A 699 91.34 57.21 -37.66
CA GLY A 699 90.49 57.67 -36.55
C GLY A 699 89.61 58.88 -36.87
N ASN A 700 89.64 59.39 -38.11
CA ASN A 700 88.82 60.51 -38.60
C ASN A 700 87.95 60.16 -39.82
N GLU A 701 87.81 58.88 -40.16
CA GLU A 701 87.11 58.37 -41.35
C GLU A 701 85.64 58.80 -41.43
N ARG A 702 85.06 59.22 -40.30
CA ARG A 702 83.67 59.66 -40.18
C ARG A 702 83.50 61.04 -39.55
N LYS A 703 84.58 61.76 -39.25
CA LYS A 703 84.49 63.00 -38.47
C LYS A 703 84.47 64.24 -39.36
N LEU A 704 83.50 65.12 -39.10
CA LEU A 704 83.37 66.41 -39.76
C LEU A 704 83.27 67.51 -38.71
N SER A 705 84.14 68.52 -38.80
CA SER A 705 84.21 69.61 -37.83
C SER A 705 83.68 70.90 -38.46
N LEU A 706 82.78 71.56 -37.73
CA LEU A 706 82.19 72.83 -38.11
C LEU A 706 82.85 73.95 -37.30
N TYR A 707 83.41 74.95 -37.99
CA TYR A 707 84.11 76.07 -37.38
C TYR A 707 83.46 77.40 -37.75
N ASN A 708 83.60 78.37 -36.85
CA ASN A 708 83.27 79.77 -37.09
C ASN A 708 84.48 80.51 -37.66
N TYR A 709 84.55 80.73 -38.98
CA TYR A 709 85.76 81.19 -39.66
C TYR A 709 85.67 82.63 -40.20
N PRO A 710 86.75 83.44 -40.16
CA PRO A 710 88.01 83.20 -39.45
C PRO A 710 87.81 83.26 -37.92
N SER A 711 88.79 82.75 -37.16
CA SER A 711 88.70 82.65 -35.70
C SER A 711 88.35 83.99 -35.05
N SER A 712 87.27 84.00 -34.28
CA SER A 712 86.78 85.15 -33.55
C SER A 712 86.07 84.70 -32.27
N THR A 713 85.80 85.64 -31.37
CA THR A 713 84.99 85.41 -30.17
C THR A 713 83.51 85.74 -30.38
N THR A 714 83.07 85.95 -31.63
CA THR A 714 81.68 86.34 -31.87
C THR A 714 80.74 85.15 -31.87
N LYS A 715 79.47 85.40 -31.49
CA LYS A 715 78.47 84.35 -31.33
C LYS A 715 78.02 83.78 -32.68
N SER A 716 78.23 82.48 -32.87
CA SER A 716 77.63 81.67 -33.92
C SER A 716 76.36 80.97 -33.41
N ILE A 717 75.34 80.87 -34.26
CA ILE A 717 74.10 80.16 -33.98
C ILE A 717 73.96 79.05 -35.03
N VAL A 718 73.81 77.81 -34.58
CA VAL A 718 73.50 76.66 -35.44
C VAL A 718 72.18 76.08 -34.93
N GLU A 719 71.19 75.95 -35.79
CA GLU A 719 69.93 75.26 -35.46
C GLU A 719 70.05 73.76 -35.75
N TRP A 720 70.52 73.42 -36.96
CA TRP A 720 70.77 72.05 -37.38
C TRP A 720 71.78 72.00 -38.52
N VAL A 721 72.37 70.83 -38.73
CA VAL A 721 73.25 70.50 -39.85
C VAL A 721 72.80 69.18 -40.48
N ALA A 722 73.15 68.96 -41.74
CA ALA A 722 72.96 67.71 -42.45
C ALA A 722 74.10 67.50 -43.44
N LEU A 723 74.37 66.24 -43.77
CA LEU A 723 75.32 65.87 -44.83
C LEU A 723 74.65 64.89 -45.77
N TYR A 724 74.66 65.21 -47.05
CA TYR A 724 74.10 64.37 -48.10
C TYR A 724 75.20 63.96 -49.06
N LYS A 725 75.18 62.72 -49.54
CA LYS A 725 76.05 62.27 -50.63
C LYS A 725 75.54 62.85 -51.95
N GLY A 726 76.45 63.37 -52.79
CA GLY A 726 76.15 64.09 -54.03
C GLY A 726 76.18 65.62 -53.87
N ASN A 727 75.73 66.30 -54.92
CA ASN A 727 75.91 67.75 -55.11
C ASN A 727 74.65 68.60 -54.94
N LYS A 728 73.57 68.03 -54.38
CA LYS A 728 72.30 68.72 -54.18
C LYS A 728 72.04 68.97 -52.69
N PRO A 729 71.81 70.23 -52.26
CA PRO A 729 71.33 70.50 -50.91
C PRO A 729 69.88 69.99 -50.75
N GLN A 730 69.54 69.60 -49.54
CA GLN A 730 68.22 69.08 -49.16
C GLN A 730 67.84 69.61 -47.77
N ASP A 731 66.54 69.67 -47.48
CA ASP A 731 66.05 69.97 -46.13
C ASP A 731 66.52 68.92 -45.12
N TRP A 732 66.63 69.30 -43.85
CA TRP A 732 67.08 68.38 -42.81
C TRP A 732 66.10 67.21 -42.62
N THR A 733 66.67 66.00 -42.55
CA THR A 733 66.00 64.79 -42.08
C THR A 733 66.85 64.10 -41.01
N ALA A 734 66.23 63.39 -40.08
CA ALA A 734 66.95 62.60 -39.08
C ALA A 734 67.71 61.44 -39.78
N PRO A 735 68.97 61.17 -39.39
CA PRO A 735 69.70 60.01 -39.92
C PRO A 735 68.91 58.72 -39.61
N PRO A 736 68.77 57.78 -40.57
CA PRO A 736 68.01 56.55 -40.37
C PRO A 736 68.41 55.74 -39.12
N GLU A 737 69.67 55.82 -38.72
CA GLU A 737 70.26 55.15 -37.57
C GLU A 737 69.78 55.73 -36.22
N GLU A 738 69.18 56.92 -36.21
CA GLU A 738 68.56 57.54 -35.02
C GLU A 738 67.02 57.43 -35.02
N GLN A 739 66.44 56.68 -35.95
CA GLN A 739 64.99 56.41 -36.03
C GLN A 739 64.64 55.07 -35.36
N VAL A 740 63.43 54.94 -34.81
CA VAL A 740 62.93 53.66 -34.25
C VAL A 740 62.93 52.59 -35.34
N THR A 741 63.49 51.42 -35.06
CA THR A 741 63.67 50.37 -36.07
C THR A 741 62.40 49.53 -36.26
N THR A 742 62.19 49.05 -37.48
CA THR A 742 61.11 48.11 -37.81
C THR A 742 61.17 46.84 -36.94
N ASP A 743 62.39 46.42 -36.57
CA ASP A 743 62.65 45.22 -35.79
C ASP A 743 62.06 45.31 -34.38
N GLU A 744 62.24 46.45 -33.68
CA GLU A 744 61.68 46.66 -32.33
C GLU A 744 60.14 46.60 -32.34
N PHE A 745 59.51 47.17 -33.37
CA PHE A 745 58.06 47.18 -33.49
C PHE A 745 57.50 45.81 -33.94
N THR A 746 58.21 45.11 -34.82
CA THR A 746 57.87 43.74 -35.23
C THR A 746 57.97 42.77 -34.05
N GLN A 747 58.99 42.93 -33.19
CA GLN A 747 59.14 42.18 -31.95
C GLN A 747 57.95 42.44 -31.01
N LYS A 748 57.58 43.71 -30.78
CA LYS A 748 56.42 44.05 -29.93
C LYS A 748 55.11 43.50 -30.47
N THR A 749 54.90 43.52 -31.78
CA THR A 749 53.70 42.95 -32.41
C THR A 749 53.65 41.41 -32.26
N THR A 750 54.81 40.76 -32.33
CA THR A 750 54.93 39.31 -32.07
C THR A 750 54.67 38.96 -30.61
N GLU A 751 55.17 39.76 -29.66
CA GLU A 751 54.88 39.62 -28.22
C GLU A 751 53.38 39.75 -27.92
N ILE A 752 52.71 40.73 -28.54
CA ILE A 752 51.24 40.91 -28.44
C ILE A 752 50.53 39.66 -28.97
N THR A 753 50.89 39.17 -30.16
CA THR A 753 50.26 37.98 -30.75
C THR A 753 50.39 36.76 -29.86
N LYS A 754 51.58 36.52 -29.27
CA LYS A 754 51.82 35.43 -28.31
C LYS A 754 50.99 35.59 -27.03
N SER A 755 50.88 36.80 -26.50
CA SER A 755 50.05 37.09 -25.32
C SER A 755 48.57 36.80 -25.60
N VAL A 756 48.08 37.22 -26.76
CA VAL A 756 46.71 36.97 -27.25
C VAL A 756 46.41 35.47 -27.39
N ASP A 757 47.36 34.69 -27.92
CA ASP A 757 47.21 33.24 -28.01
C ASP A 757 47.13 32.57 -26.62
N GLY A 758 47.92 33.04 -25.63
CA GLY A 758 47.80 32.59 -24.24
C GLY A 758 46.46 32.93 -23.58
N ILE A 759 45.88 34.10 -23.89
CA ILE A 759 44.54 34.47 -23.45
C ILE A 759 43.49 33.54 -24.07
N LYS A 760 43.63 33.19 -25.35
CA LYS A 760 42.73 32.27 -26.06
C LYS A 760 42.73 30.86 -25.45
N GLU A 761 43.89 30.35 -25.05
CA GLU A 761 43.98 29.08 -24.31
C GLU A 761 43.27 29.16 -22.97
N THR A 762 43.41 30.28 -22.26
CA THR A 762 42.75 30.51 -20.97
C THR A 762 41.22 30.56 -21.14
N ILE A 763 40.73 31.26 -22.17
CA ILE A 763 39.30 31.30 -22.54
C ILE A 763 38.79 29.88 -22.81
N THR A 764 39.52 29.06 -23.57
CA THR A 764 39.15 27.66 -23.84
C THR A 764 39.05 26.83 -22.56
N LYS A 765 39.97 27.03 -21.61
CA LYS A 765 39.92 26.35 -20.30
C LYS A 765 38.68 26.77 -19.49
N VAL A 766 38.30 28.06 -19.54
CA VAL A 766 37.09 28.57 -18.90
C VAL A 766 35.83 27.98 -19.54
N GLU A 767 35.76 27.91 -20.88
CA GLU A 767 34.64 27.25 -21.60
C GLU A 767 34.50 25.77 -21.19
N ASN A 768 35.62 25.04 -21.10
CA ASN A 768 35.59 23.65 -20.66
C ASN A 768 35.11 23.50 -19.20
N ASN A 769 35.52 24.39 -18.32
CA ASN A 769 35.06 24.40 -16.93
C ASN A 769 33.55 24.71 -16.84
N GLN A 770 33.05 25.67 -17.62
CA GLN A 770 31.62 25.99 -17.71
C GLN A 770 30.81 24.76 -18.14
N ASN A 771 31.23 24.08 -19.21
CA ASN A 771 30.58 22.85 -19.67
C ASN A 771 30.57 21.75 -18.57
N GLY A 772 31.62 21.69 -17.75
CA GLY A 772 31.68 20.81 -16.59
C GLY A 772 30.68 21.22 -15.49
N PHE A 773 30.52 22.51 -15.22
CA PHE A 773 29.53 23.02 -14.28
C PHE A 773 28.10 22.79 -14.78
N ASP A 774 27.79 23.05 -16.05
CA ASP A 774 26.47 22.79 -16.63
C ASP A 774 26.04 21.33 -16.45
N LYS A 775 26.95 20.38 -16.73
CA LYS A 775 26.68 18.95 -16.50
C LYS A 775 26.40 18.63 -15.04
N ARG A 776 27.18 19.20 -14.11
CA ARG A 776 26.98 18.97 -12.67
C ARG A 776 25.67 19.57 -12.17
N VAL A 777 25.33 20.77 -12.63
CA VAL A 777 24.06 21.44 -12.29
C VAL A 777 22.87 20.64 -12.83
N ALA A 778 22.94 20.15 -14.07
CA ALA A 778 21.90 19.28 -14.64
C ALA A 778 21.72 17.96 -13.86
N THR A 779 22.82 17.35 -13.38
CA THR A 779 22.74 16.19 -12.49
C THR A 779 22.07 16.53 -11.16
N VAL A 780 22.45 17.65 -10.52
CA VAL A 780 21.83 18.10 -9.27
C VAL A 780 20.33 18.34 -9.43
N GLU A 781 19.89 18.90 -10.56
CA GLU A 781 18.46 19.07 -10.87
C GLU A 781 17.71 17.74 -10.98
N LYS A 782 18.31 16.79 -11.68
CA LYS A 782 17.74 15.45 -11.84
C LYS A 782 17.62 14.75 -10.48
N ASP A 783 18.67 14.82 -9.67
CA ASP A 783 18.70 14.21 -8.33
C ASP A 783 17.68 14.89 -7.42
N ALA A 784 17.62 16.23 -7.42
CA ALA A 784 16.64 16.99 -6.64
C ALA A 784 15.20 16.64 -7.04
N THR A 785 14.91 16.53 -8.34
CA THR A 785 13.59 16.12 -8.84
C THR A 785 13.23 14.70 -8.39
N THR A 786 14.18 13.78 -8.44
CA THR A 786 13.99 12.39 -7.99
C THR A 786 13.72 12.33 -6.48
N ILE A 787 14.48 13.08 -5.68
CA ILE A 787 14.28 13.18 -4.23
C ILE A 787 12.89 13.77 -3.93
N LYS A 788 12.44 14.80 -4.67
CA LYS A 788 11.10 15.38 -4.53
C LYS A 788 9.99 14.36 -4.71
N GLN A 789 10.10 13.53 -5.74
CA GLN A 789 9.15 12.47 -6.06
C GLN A 789 9.11 11.42 -4.94
N ASN A 790 10.29 10.99 -4.46
CA ASN A 790 10.39 10.03 -3.37
C ASN A 790 9.79 10.57 -2.07
N VAL A 791 10.07 11.82 -1.70
CA VAL A 791 9.48 12.48 -0.52
C VAL A 791 7.96 12.56 -0.65
N SER A 792 7.44 12.90 -1.84
CA SER A 792 5.99 12.95 -2.08
C SER A 792 5.34 11.56 -1.95
N PHE A 793 6.01 10.52 -2.45
CA PHE A 793 5.53 9.13 -2.32
C PHE A 793 5.49 8.69 -0.84
N ILE A 794 6.53 9.02 -0.07
CA ILE A 794 6.61 8.74 1.37
C ILE A 794 5.49 9.47 2.11
N GLN A 795 5.24 10.75 1.82
CA GLN A 795 4.16 11.53 2.43
C GLN A 795 2.77 10.93 2.14
N ASN A 796 2.51 10.53 0.90
CA ASN A 796 1.24 9.89 0.52
C ASN A 796 1.07 8.55 1.26
N THR A 797 2.13 7.75 1.33
CA THR A 797 2.13 6.46 2.03
C THR A 797 1.88 6.65 3.53
N GLN A 798 2.54 7.61 4.17
CA GLN A 798 2.34 7.94 5.59
C GLN A 798 0.92 8.43 5.87
N THR A 799 0.37 9.29 5.00
CA THR A 799 -0.99 9.81 5.13
C THR A 799 -2.01 8.69 5.05
N GLU A 800 -1.85 7.80 4.08
CA GLU A 800 -2.76 6.66 3.89
C GLU A 800 -2.65 5.64 5.04
N GLN A 801 -1.44 5.32 5.49
CA GLN A 801 -1.23 4.46 6.68
C GLN A 801 -1.80 5.11 7.95
N GLY A 802 -1.65 6.42 8.11
CA GLY A 802 -2.23 7.18 9.21
C GLY A 802 -3.76 7.14 9.21
N ARG A 803 -4.38 7.27 8.03
CA ARG A 803 -5.84 7.12 7.85
C ARG A 803 -6.31 5.71 8.21
N GLN A 804 -5.64 4.68 7.69
CA GLN A 804 -5.95 3.28 7.99
C GLN A 804 -5.82 2.96 9.49
N LEU A 805 -4.80 3.50 10.16
CA LEU A 805 -4.63 3.35 11.61
C LEU A 805 -5.76 4.03 12.41
N GLN A 806 -6.21 5.22 11.99
CA GLN A 806 -7.35 5.88 12.63
C GLN A 806 -8.67 5.11 12.42
N GLU A 807 -8.89 4.57 11.23
CA GLU A 807 -10.05 3.75 10.92
C GLU A 807 -10.04 2.43 11.70
N ALA A 808 -8.89 1.76 11.78
CA ALA A 808 -8.71 0.59 12.61
C ALA A 808 -8.99 0.91 14.09
N LYS A 809 -8.43 2.01 14.62
CA LYS A 809 -8.68 2.45 16.00
C LYS A 809 -10.17 2.67 16.27
N ALA A 810 -10.87 3.38 15.39
CA ALA A 810 -12.31 3.61 15.52
C ALA A 810 -13.11 2.29 15.48
N GLY A 811 -12.74 1.35 14.60
CA GLY A 811 -13.32 0.01 14.56
C GLY A 811 -13.13 -0.78 15.86
N TRP A 812 -11.94 -0.71 16.45
CA TRP A 812 -11.63 -1.36 17.73
C TRP A 812 -12.34 -0.71 18.92
N GLU A 813 -12.39 0.62 19.01
CA GLU A 813 -13.13 1.33 20.07
C GLU A 813 -14.63 0.97 20.03
N ASN A 814 -15.20 0.84 18.83
CA ASN A 814 -16.58 0.40 18.66
C ASN A 814 -16.76 -1.07 19.07
N THR A 815 -15.81 -1.95 18.73
CA THR A 815 -15.83 -3.36 19.14
C THR A 815 -15.69 -3.51 20.65
N ALA A 816 -14.80 -2.75 21.29
CA ALA A 816 -14.60 -2.74 22.73
C ALA A 816 -15.84 -2.25 23.48
N LYS A 817 -16.47 -1.15 23.02
CA LYS A 817 -17.76 -0.67 23.57
C LYS A 817 -18.88 -1.70 23.38
N ALA A 818 -18.94 -2.37 22.23
CA ALA A 818 -19.93 -3.42 21.97
C ALA A 818 -19.72 -4.67 22.84
N LEU A 819 -18.47 -5.02 23.16
CA LEU A 819 -18.14 -6.11 24.10
C LEU A 819 -18.47 -5.71 25.54
N GLN A 820 -18.19 -4.47 25.93
CA GLN A 820 -18.52 -3.93 27.24
C GLN A 820 -20.04 -3.89 27.48
N GLY A 821 -20.83 -3.58 26.46
CA GLY A 821 -22.30 -3.64 26.51
C GLY A 821 -22.92 -5.04 26.44
N LYS A 822 -22.15 -6.08 26.06
CA LYS A 822 -22.61 -7.49 25.98
C LYS A 822 -22.26 -8.31 27.23
N VAL A 823 -21.43 -7.78 28.12
CA VAL A 823 -21.02 -8.41 29.38
C VAL A 823 -21.28 -7.42 30.51
N GLU A 824 -22.54 -7.06 30.74
CA GLU A 824 -22.88 -6.46 32.03
C GLU A 824 -22.83 -7.57 33.08
N LEU A 825 -21.87 -7.49 34.01
CA LEU A 825 -21.71 -8.41 35.15
C LEU A 825 -23.06 -8.73 35.82
N LYS A 826 -23.93 -7.72 35.86
CA LYS A 826 -25.26 -7.75 36.44
C LYS A 826 -26.22 -8.72 35.73
N GLN A 827 -26.13 -8.88 34.40
CA GLN A 827 -27.00 -9.79 33.66
C GLN A 827 -26.61 -11.26 33.86
N VAL A 828 -25.31 -11.54 34.03
CA VAL A 828 -24.83 -12.89 34.35
C VAL A 828 -25.10 -13.22 35.83
N GLU A 829 -24.93 -12.26 36.73
CA GLU A 829 -25.32 -12.38 38.14
C GLU A 829 -26.84 -12.59 38.30
N ASP A 830 -27.67 -11.83 37.58
CA ASP A 830 -29.14 -11.96 37.60
C ASP A 830 -29.60 -13.30 36.99
N TYR A 831 -28.94 -13.77 35.93
CA TYR A 831 -29.21 -15.08 35.31
C TYR A 831 -28.83 -16.24 36.24
N VAL A 832 -27.69 -16.17 36.93
CA VAL A 832 -27.25 -17.17 37.92
C VAL A 832 -28.10 -17.12 39.20
N ALA A 833 -28.53 -15.93 39.64
CA ALA A 833 -29.44 -15.74 40.76
C ALA A 833 -30.85 -16.28 40.49
N GLY A 834 -31.31 -16.25 39.23
CA GLY A 834 -32.59 -16.81 38.79
C GLY A 834 -32.73 -18.32 38.98
N PHE A 835 -31.61 -19.08 39.04
CA PHE A 835 -31.64 -20.54 39.21
C PHE A 835 -31.92 -21.02 40.64
N LYS A 836 -32.10 -20.13 41.63
CA LYS A 836 -32.40 -20.49 43.05
C LYS A 836 -31.52 -21.62 43.61
N ILE A 837 -30.29 -21.78 43.10
CA ILE A 837 -29.41 -22.91 43.42
C ILE A 837 -29.08 -22.98 44.93
N PRO A 838 -28.87 -21.86 45.65
CA PRO A 838 -28.67 -21.90 47.10
C PRO A 838 -29.91 -22.34 47.88
N GLU A 839 -31.11 -21.94 47.41
CA GLU A 839 -32.39 -22.30 48.01
C GLU A 839 -32.74 -23.76 47.75
N LEU A 840 -32.48 -24.27 46.53
CA LEU A 840 -32.62 -25.69 46.17
C LEU A 840 -31.62 -26.56 46.93
N LYS A 841 -30.36 -26.10 47.11
CA LYS A 841 -29.36 -26.79 47.95
C LYS A 841 -29.81 -26.85 49.41
N GLN A 842 -30.35 -25.77 49.96
CA GLN A 842 -30.92 -25.77 51.32
C GLN A 842 -32.16 -26.68 51.44
N ILE A 843 -33.04 -26.70 50.45
CA ILE A 843 -34.22 -27.58 50.43
C ILE A 843 -33.79 -29.05 50.32
N VAL A 844 -32.79 -29.37 49.51
CA VAL A 844 -32.24 -30.73 49.37
C VAL A 844 -31.47 -31.16 50.62
N ASP A 845 -30.67 -30.28 51.22
CA ASP A 845 -29.96 -30.55 52.48
C ASP A 845 -30.93 -30.71 53.65
N LYS A 846 -32.02 -29.94 53.67
CA LYS A 846 -33.09 -30.07 54.66
C LYS A 846 -33.91 -31.34 54.46
N ASN A 847 -34.28 -31.69 53.22
CA ASN A 847 -34.95 -32.95 52.91
C ASN A 847 -34.05 -34.16 53.22
N LYS A 848 -32.72 -34.04 53.02
CA LYS A 848 -31.73 -35.05 53.41
C LYS A 848 -31.61 -35.17 54.93
N GLN A 849 -31.62 -34.06 55.67
CA GLN A 849 -31.63 -34.07 57.14
C GLN A 849 -32.94 -34.62 57.71
N ASP A 850 -34.08 -34.28 57.13
CA ASP A 850 -35.40 -34.77 57.53
C ASP A 850 -35.53 -36.28 57.22
N LEU A 851 -35.02 -36.74 56.07
CA LEU A 851 -34.92 -38.18 55.77
C LEU A 851 -33.93 -38.90 56.69
N LEU A 852 -32.77 -38.30 56.99
CA LEU A 852 -31.80 -38.87 57.94
C LEU A 852 -32.36 -38.89 59.37
N GLY A 853 -33.22 -37.94 59.75
CA GLY A 853 -33.94 -37.94 61.02
C GLY A 853 -35.03 -39.01 61.09
N GLU A 854 -35.80 -39.22 60.01
CA GLU A 854 -36.76 -40.33 59.90
C GLU A 854 -36.06 -41.70 59.84
N LEU A 855 -34.93 -41.81 59.14
CA LEU A 855 -34.08 -43.01 59.09
C LEU A 855 -33.39 -43.26 60.42
N ALA A 856 -32.90 -42.24 61.13
CA ALA A 856 -32.31 -42.39 62.46
C ALA A 856 -33.33 -42.87 63.49
N ASN A 857 -34.58 -42.39 63.42
CA ASN A 857 -35.68 -42.89 64.26
C ASN A 857 -36.09 -44.34 63.92
N LYS A 858 -35.94 -44.79 62.66
CA LYS A 858 -36.20 -46.20 62.26
C LYS A 858 -35.00 -47.13 62.51
N LEU A 859 -33.75 -46.64 62.38
CA LEU A 859 -32.51 -47.39 62.63
C LEU A 859 -32.18 -47.50 64.12
N ALA A 860 -32.66 -46.61 64.98
CA ALA A 860 -32.46 -46.67 66.43
C ALA A 860 -33.10 -47.91 67.09
N THR A 861 -33.85 -48.73 66.35
CA THR A 861 -34.49 -49.96 66.86
C THR A 861 -33.94 -51.28 66.32
N GLU A 862 -33.12 -51.32 65.25
CA GLU A 862 -32.54 -52.58 64.76
C GLU A 862 -31.16 -52.38 64.12
N GLN A 863 -30.15 -53.12 64.60
CA GLN A 863 -28.80 -53.37 64.03
C GLN A 863 -27.60 -52.60 64.63
N PHE A 864 -27.25 -52.94 65.88
CA PHE A 864 -25.87 -52.92 66.37
C PHE A 864 -25.07 -54.08 65.71
N ASN A 865 -23.82 -53.82 65.29
CA ASN A 865 -22.75 -54.76 64.86
C ASN A 865 -22.40 -54.84 63.36
N GLN A 866 -21.81 -53.79 62.77
CA GLN A 866 -20.91 -53.95 61.62
C GLN A 866 -19.66 -53.04 61.72
N LYS A 867 -18.49 -53.59 61.36
CA LYS A 867 -17.19 -52.90 61.34
C LYS A 867 -17.14 -51.91 60.17
N MET A 868 -16.70 -50.68 60.43
CA MET A 868 -16.56 -49.64 59.41
C MET A 868 -15.08 -49.27 59.21
N THR A 869 -14.60 -49.41 57.96
CA THR A 869 -13.27 -48.97 57.54
C THR A 869 -13.46 -47.85 56.53
N MET A 870 -12.91 -46.66 56.79
CA MET A 870 -12.93 -45.53 55.84
C MET A 870 -11.51 -45.28 55.32
N ILE A 871 -11.39 -45.17 53.99
CA ILE A 871 -10.15 -44.84 53.28
C ILE A 871 -10.38 -43.54 52.49
N ASP A 872 -9.56 -42.53 52.74
CA ASP A 872 -9.57 -41.22 52.08
C ASP A 872 -8.21 -41.02 51.38
N ASN A 873 -8.21 -41.10 50.04
CA ASN A 873 -7.03 -40.91 49.21
C ASN A 873 -7.15 -39.57 48.47
N ARG A 874 -6.22 -38.65 48.70
CA ARG A 874 -6.21 -37.33 48.06
C ARG A 874 -4.96 -37.15 47.22
N PHE A 875 -5.14 -36.70 45.98
CA PHE A 875 -4.07 -36.34 45.06
C PHE A 875 -4.29 -34.91 44.57
N THR A 876 -3.29 -34.05 44.74
CA THR A 876 -3.39 -32.62 44.44
C THR A 876 -2.11 -32.14 43.76
N ILE A 877 -2.25 -31.36 42.69
CA ILE A 877 -1.15 -30.72 41.95
C ILE A 877 -1.44 -29.21 41.92
N ASN A 878 -0.50 -28.41 42.42
CA ASN A 878 -0.56 -26.95 42.36
C ASN A 878 0.87 -26.37 42.29
N GLU A 879 0.95 -25.05 42.37
CA GLU A 879 2.19 -24.26 42.33
C GLU A 879 3.17 -24.56 43.47
N GLU A 880 2.72 -25.24 44.54
CA GLU A 880 3.57 -25.66 45.67
C GLU A 880 4.15 -27.08 45.50
N GLY A 881 3.64 -27.88 44.53
CA GLY A 881 4.14 -29.23 44.21
C GLY A 881 3.07 -30.32 44.00
N ILE A 882 3.50 -31.58 44.04
CA ILE A 882 2.62 -32.78 43.97
C ILE A 882 2.45 -33.35 45.38
N ASN A 883 1.20 -33.49 45.84
CA ASN A 883 0.88 -34.04 47.16
C ASN A 883 -0.09 -35.21 47.05
N ALA A 884 0.33 -36.37 47.58
CA ALA A 884 -0.48 -37.58 47.69
C ALA A 884 -0.62 -37.98 49.16
N ALA A 885 -1.85 -38.10 49.66
CA ALA A 885 -2.15 -38.54 51.03
C ALA A 885 -3.11 -39.72 51.02
N ALA A 886 -2.76 -40.78 51.74
CA ALA A 886 -3.63 -41.93 51.99
C ALA A 886 -3.95 -41.99 53.48
N LYS A 887 -5.21 -41.81 53.85
CA LYS A 887 -5.67 -41.81 55.24
C LYS A 887 -6.65 -42.96 55.47
N LYS A 888 -6.35 -43.79 56.46
CA LYS A 888 -7.16 -44.93 56.87
C LYS A 888 -7.63 -44.73 58.31
N LYS A 889 -8.94 -44.78 58.53
CA LYS A 889 -9.57 -44.67 59.85
C LYS A 889 -10.29 -45.97 60.17
N GLU A 890 -9.85 -46.65 61.22
CA GLU A 890 -10.44 -47.91 61.69
C GLU A 890 -11.09 -47.72 63.06
N VAL A 891 -12.34 -48.14 63.20
CA VAL A 891 -13.08 -48.12 64.47
C VAL A 891 -13.21 -49.55 64.99
N TYR A 892 -12.72 -49.79 66.20
CA TYR A 892 -12.71 -51.09 66.87
C TYR A 892 -13.78 -51.16 67.98
N THR A 893 -14.40 -52.33 68.15
CA THR A 893 -15.42 -52.57 69.18
C THR A 893 -14.81 -52.82 70.57
N ILE A 894 -15.62 -52.69 71.63
CA ILE A 894 -15.19 -52.90 73.03
C ILE A 894 -14.60 -54.31 73.29
N GLU A 895 -15.14 -55.36 72.66
CA GLU A 895 -14.65 -56.73 72.85
C GLU A 895 -13.26 -56.97 72.21
N GLN A 896 -12.90 -56.20 71.19
CA GLN A 896 -11.67 -56.41 70.42
C GLN A 896 -10.47 -55.60 70.95
N ALA A 897 -10.70 -54.69 71.90
CA ALA A 897 -9.65 -53.87 72.56
C ALA A 897 -9.15 -54.47 73.89
N ASN A 898 -9.49 -55.72 74.21
CA ASN A 898 -9.02 -56.48 75.37
C ASN A 898 -9.16 -55.76 76.73
N GLY A 899 -10.25 -55.00 76.94
CA GLY A 899 -10.76 -54.56 78.24
C GLY A 899 -9.84 -53.77 79.19
N GLN A 900 -8.57 -53.53 78.85
CA GLN A 900 -7.58 -52.89 79.73
C GLN A 900 -7.29 -51.42 79.38
N PHE A 901 -7.63 -50.95 78.16
CA PHE A 901 -7.12 -49.66 77.67
C PHE A 901 -8.17 -48.61 77.27
N ALA A 902 -9.47 -48.93 77.14
CA ALA A 902 -10.53 -47.93 76.90
C ALA A 902 -11.93 -48.43 77.31
N LYS A 903 -12.79 -47.52 77.79
CA LYS A 903 -14.18 -47.81 78.24
C LYS A 903 -15.23 -47.69 77.13
N ASP A 904 -14.85 -47.13 75.97
CA ASP A 904 -15.68 -46.88 74.77
C ASP A 904 -14.95 -47.35 73.49
N SER A 905 -15.63 -47.40 72.34
CA SER A 905 -15.04 -47.79 71.04
C SER A 905 -13.80 -46.97 70.68
N TYR A 906 -12.71 -47.63 70.28
CA TYR A 906 -11.44 -46.98 69.97
C TYR A 906 -11.29 -46.72 68.46
N VAL A 907 -10.80 -45.54 68.09
CA VAL A 907 -10.58 -45.13 66.70
C VAL A 907 -9.09 -44.96 66.43
N ARG A 908 -8.56 -45.68 65.44
CA ARG A 908 -7.17 -45.57 65.00
C ARG A 908 -7.11 -44.86 63.65
N ASP A 909 -6.48 -43.69 63.63
CA ASP A 909 -6.14 -42.94 62.43
C ASP A 909 -4.71 -43.29 61.99
N MET A 910 -4.54 -43.73 60.74
CA MET A 910 -3.26 -43.94 60.09
C MET A 910 -3.20 -43.09 58.82
N GLU A 911 -2.14 -42.32 58.64
CA GLU A 911 -1.97 -41.44 57.49
C GLU A 911 -0.56 -41.56 56.95
N THR A 912 -0.42 -41.64 55.63
CA THR A 912 0.87 -41.59 54.94
C THR A 912 0.81 -40.50 53.89
N ARG A 913 1.80 -39.61 53.88
CA ARG A 913 1.89 -38.49 52.93
C ARG A 913 3.19 -38.54 52.14
N LEU A 914 3.06 -38.32 50.84
CA LEU A 914 4.16 -38.13 49.90
C LEU A 914 4.04 -36.72 49.30
N GLN A 915 5.04 -35.87 49.55
CA GLN A 915 5.12 -34.52 49.00
C GLN A 915 6.36 -34.38 48.11
N LEU A 916 6.13 -33.93 46.88
CA LEU A 916 7.16 -33.60 45.90
C LEU A 916 7.15 -32.09 45.65
N THR A 917 8.24 -31.40 46.03
CA THR A 917 8.38 -29.95 45.88
C THR A 917 9.69 -29.60 45.17
N GLU A 918 9.87 -28.35 44.77
CA GLU A 918 11.12 -27.86 44.15
C GLU A 918 12.37 -28.02 45.05
N LYS A 919 12.20 -28.21 46.37
CA LYS A 919 13.30 -28.39 47.34
C LYS A 919 13.64 -29.87 47.61
N GLY A 920 12.87 -30.84 47.09
CA GLY A 920 13.09 -32.28 47.27
C GLY A 920 11.83 -33.11 47.57
N VAL A 921 12.02 -34.40 47.87
CA VAL A 921 10.95 -35.37 48.22
C VAL A 921 10.88 -35.56 49.73
N SER A 922 9.68 -35.45 50.31
CA SER A 922 9.41 -35.74 51.73
C SER A 922 8.35 -36.84 51.88
N LEU A 923 8.62 -37.80 52.77
CA LEU A 923 7.72 -38.87 53.18
C LEU A 923 7.47 -38.79 54.68
N SER A 924 6.21 -38.84 55.11
CA SER A 924 5.83 -38.90 56.53
C SER A 924 4.63 -39.80 56.76
#